data_AF-A0A6A5WX92-F1
#
_entry.id   AF-A0A6A5WX92-F1
#
_cell.length_a   1.000
_cell.length_b   1.000
_cell.length_c   1.000
_cell.angle_alpha   90.00
_cell.angle_beta   90.00
_cell.angle_gamma   90.00
#
_symmetry.space_group_name_H-M   'P 1'
#
loop_
_entity.id
_entity.type
_entity.pdbx_description
1 polymer ?
#
loop_
_entity_poly.entity_id
_entity_poly.type
_entity_poly.pdbx_seq_one_letter_code
_entity_poly.pdbx_strand_id
1 'polypeptide(L)'
;MSTQVPMISVPLKQTNEIDWITPIKGYIRATYGDDPERYAEECATLNRLRQDMRGAGKDSAAGRDLLYRYYGQLELLDLRFPVDENHIKISFTWFDAFTHKPTSQYSLAYEKASIIFNISAVLSCHAAHQNRHEDTGLKTAYHSFQASAGMFTYINENFLHAPSTDLSRETVKTLIAITLAQAQEVFLEKQIADGKKMGLLAKLSSQAAFLYTQALEGTQENVTKAIFEKVWLLMVQIKTNYMASLAQYYQALADNDANSHGIAICRLQLAETHAKDANRGAIAFPSSVPTNSNLAADAGPIMADMTKRHVANIQERLAEFMKDNDFIYHQGIPTEASLTAIPKLPAAKAIPVSELYQGQDIQRIIGPDIFQKIVPMAVTESASLYDEEKAKLIRAESERVEVANDEMAASLDYLKLPDSLNVLKGGMDQEMSVDDDFRKWCEELAGHAPFTSAFDQLNDDKANITTLLDGSMKQLDMEESVCEKMRSKYGVEWTQQPSSRLTATLRSDIRNYRGAVEEASTSDAQLYATYRQFESDFDEMRSAGETDEADVLYQRAMIKAGASKGKSPRPVEGNLLDDDFVDGPTVADQIANVEELIRKLNLVKRERAQVLKDLKDKVHSDDISNILILNKKAIANQESQLFKAELEKFRPHQNRILQANHKQASLIKELTRTYSDLLKDKRVRSEQTKYEAFSRQRNTVMSKYKRVYQSFHDLIAGLDRAQEFYTEMRETVESLQKNVETFVNNRRSEGGQLLSKIEQSKSQGFSAQADQEQQRLKDLMERMSMDPSGSPVSSGSGNKKQPQRPPPLSSASMQAPSYPASSNTHPALYNPAASPPVTPRYPITSAASNQTYMTPSQQAHQSYQQPSNGYGQPPQPPRRESYSTAASSYHPSHPSHPSHHYNPVSPPAHQQYFSPPPSQAHQSWGGQSLQSLQSHHPSQQSSHPQHQPQQQTTFGNTAIPQGYVPPPPPPGPPPMHAQPYEQYGQAYPAGPGGYAAQGRVGSASLQGQQQQQQGGGQGQGGGQDPWAGLSGWK
;
A
#
# COMPACT_ATOMS: atom_id res chain seq x y z
N MET A 1 7.19 -57.63 7.76
CA MET A 1 6.71 -56.31 7.31
C MET A 1 6.58 -56.38 5.80
N SER A 2 5.52 -55.85 5.22
CA SER A 2 5.50 -55.51 3.79
C SER A 2 6.41 -54.30 3.58
N THR A 3 7.33 -54.40 2.64
CA THR A 3 8.23 -53.31 2.24
C THR A 3 7.51 -52.45 1.21
N GLN A 4 7.43 -51.13 1.47
CA GLN A 4 6.76 -50.19 0.58
C GLN A 4 7.59 -49.97 -0.69
N VAL A 5 6.93 -49.80 -1.83
CA VAL A 5 7.62 -49.51 -3.09
C VAL A 5 8.41 -48.20 -2.92
N PRO A 6 9.73 -48.18 -3.19
CA PRO A 6 10.52 -46.96 -3.02
C PRO A 6 10.04 -45.89 -3.99
N MET A 7 10.23 -44.64 -3.58
CA MET A 7 9.76 -43.45 -4.27
C MET A 7 10.93 -42.48 -4.50
N ILE A 8 10.96 -41.83 -5.66
CA ILE A 8 11.92 -40.75 -5.92
C ILE A 8 11.48 -39.53 -5.09
N SER A 9 12.42 -38.80 -4.52
CA SER A 9 12.16 -37.54 -3.83
C SER A 9 13.22 -36.50 -4.18
N VAL A 10 12.80 -35.26 -4.41
CA VAL A 10 13.68 -34.21 -4.95
C VAL A 10 14.53 -33.61 -3.81
N PRO A 11 15.86 -33.50 -3.97
CA PRO A 11 16.70 -32.84 -2.98
C PRO A 11 16.36 -31.34 -2.84
N LEU A 12 16.55 -30.79 -1.64
CA LEU A 12 16.34 -29.36 -1.39
C LEU A 12 17.55 -28.54 -1.88
N LYS A 13 17.27 -27.38 -2.50
CA LYS A 13 18.27 -26.31 -2.73
C LYS A 13 18.73 -25.76 -1.38
N GLN A 14 20.01 -25.42 -1.29
CA GLN A 14 20.59 -24.78 -0.11
C GLN A 14 20.81 -23.28 -0.36
N THR A 15 20.89 -22.46 0.69
CA THR A 15 21.17 -21.01 0.56
C THR A 15 22.05 -20.49 1.69
N ASN A 16 22.90 -19.53 1.34
CA ASN A 16 23.68 -18.74 2.28
C ASN A 16 22.77 -17.86 3.16
N GLU A 17 23.36 -17.29 4.20
CA GLU A 17 22.72 -16.22 4.98
C GLU A 17 22.81 -14.91 4.20
N ILE A 18 21.77 -14.08 4.35
CA ILE A 18 21.65 -12.75 3.79
C ILE A 18 21.14 -11.82 4.90
N ASP A 19 21.32 -10.52 4.72
CA ASP A 19 20.72 -9.51 5.59
C ASP A 19 19.51 -8.87 4.90
N TRP A 20 18.31 -9.11 5.44
CA TRP A 20 17.11 -8.36 5.06
C TRP A 20 17.00 -6.99 5.75
N ILE A 21 17.67 -6.79 6.89
CA ILE A 21 17.43 -5.68 7.81
C ILE A 21 18.05 -4.38 7.29
N THR A 22 19.35 -4.35 7.00
CA THR A 22 20.03 -3.12 6.55
C THR A 22 19.47 -2.58 5.22
N PRO A 23 19.20 -3.41 4.19
CA PRO A 23 18.66 -2.92 2.92
C PRO A 23 17.22 -2.38 3.05
N ILE A 24 16.34 -3.05 3.80
CA ILE A 24 14.98 -2.56 4.03
C ILE A 24 15.00 -1.27 4.86
N LYS A 25 15.76 -1.22 5.97
CA LYS A 25 15.89 0.01 6.79
C LYS A 25 16.47 1.17 5.99
N GLY A 26 17.45 0.91 5.12
CA GLY A 26 18.02 1.91 4.21
C GLY A 26 16.99 2.47 3.24
N TYR A 27 16.18 1.60 2.63
CA TYR A 27 15.09 2.01 1.73
C TYR A 27 13.98 2.77 2.45
N ILE A 28 13.57 2.34 3.65
CA ILE A 28 12.56 3.04 4.45
C ILE A 28 12.98 4.50 4.69
N ARG A 29 14.23 4.70 5.13
CA ARG A 29 14.81 6.03 5.35
C ARG A 29 14.88 6.88 4.08
N ALA A 30 15.22 6.26 2.94
CA ALA A 30 15.46 6.96 1.69
C ALA A 30 14.18 7.31 0.91
N THR A 31 13.13 6.48 1.01
CA THR A 31 11.90 6.61 0.21
C THR A 31 10.72 7.18 0.99
N TYR A 32 10.57 6.85 2.28
CA TYR A 32 9.47 7.37 3.11
C TYR A 32 9.91 8.47 4.09
N GLY A 33 11.22 8.64 4.31
CA GLY A 33 11.76 9.61 5.27
C GLY A 33 11.52 9.27 6.75
N ASP A 34 10.83 8.16 7.03
CA ASP A 34 10.49 7.70 8.37
C ASP A 34 11.70 7.07 9.10
N ASP A 35 11.62 7.00 10.43
CA ASP A 35 12.64 6.39 11.28
C ASP A 35 12.65 4.86 11.11
N PRO A 36 13.74 4.25 10.57
CA PRO A 36 13.80 2.82 10.34
C PRO A 36 13.73 1.96 11.61
N GLU A 37 13.98 2.52 12.80
CA GLU A 37 13.85 1.77 14.05
C GLU A 37 12.39 1.48 14.42
N ARG A 38 11.42 2.24 13.87
CA ARG A 38 9.98 1.96 14.02
C ARG A 38 9.52 0.63 13.42
N TYR A 39 10.34 0.07 12.53
CA TYR A 39 10.09 -1.19 11.81
C TYR A 39 11.15 -2.26 12.12
N ALA A 40 11.88 -2.11 13.23
CA ALA A 40 12.98 -3.00 13.59
C ALA A 40 12.51 -4.44 13.86
N GLU A 41 11.37 -4.62 14.54
CA GLU A 41 10.81 -5.96 14.82
C GLU A 41 10.27 -6.63 13.56
N GLU A 42 9.64 -5.88 12.66
CA GLU A 42 9.18 -6.34 11.35
C GLU A 42 10.35 -6.85 10.50
N CYS A 43 11.42 -6.06 10.40
CA CYS A 43 12.65 -6.44 9.69
C CYS A 43 13.31 -7.67 10.32
N ALA A 44 13.40 -7.72 11.66
CA ALA A 44 13.95 -8.85 12.38
C ALA A 44 13.09 -10.13 12.21
N THR A 45 11.77 -9.99 12.15
CA THR A 45 10.82 -11.10 11.93
C THR A 45 10.96 -11.68 10.54
N LEU A 46 11.01 -10.86 9.48
CA LEU A 46 11.27 -11.32 8.12
C LEU A 46 12.63 -12.05 8.04
N ASN A 47 13.68 -11.45 8.60
CA ASN A 47 15.01 -12.04 8.59
C ASN A 47 15.05 -13.38 9.32
N ARG A 48 14.37 -13.48 10.48
CA ARG A 48 14.20 -14.72 11.24
C ARG A 48 13.45 -15.79 10.46
N LEU A 49 12.34 -15.47 9.79
CA LEU A 49 11.60 -16.44 8.99
C LEU A 49 12.47 -17.08 7.89
N ARG A 50 13.40 -16.31 7.30
CA ARG A 50 14.40 -16.86 6.36
C ARG A 50 15.40 -17.79 7.04
N GLN A 51 15.79 -17.54 8.29
CA GLN A 51 16.67 -18.46 9.02
C GLN A 51 15.92 -19.73 9.46
N ASP A 52 14.69 -19.59 9.95
CA ASP A 52 13.85 -20.72 10.36
C ASP A 52 13.57 -21.66 9.17
N MET A 53 13.28 -21.14 7.97
CA MET A 53 13.08 -21.99 6.78
C MET A 53 14.37 -22.65 6.25
N ARG A 54 15.58 -22.09 6.51
CA ARG A 54 16.85 -22.79 6.22
C ARG A 54 17.03 -24.03 7.10
N GLY A 55 16.41 -24.05 8.29
CA GLY A 55 16.34 -25.19 9.18
C GLY A 55 15.18 -26.16 8.91
N ALA A 56 14.41 -25.99 7.82
CA ALA A 56 13.23 -26.81 7.53
C ALA A 56 13.56 -28.31 7.40
N GLY A 57 12.96 -29.15 8.27
CA GLY A 57 13.11 -30.61 8.24
C GLY A 57 12.54 -31.21 6.95
N LYS A 58 13.40 -31.89 6.19
CA LYS A 58 13.22 -32.31 4.79
C LYS A 58 11.97 -33.15 4.50
N ASP A 59 11.49 -33.85 5.52
CA ASP A 59 10.44 -34.88 5.55
C ASP A 59 9.21 -34.45 6.36
N SER A 60 9.26 -33.29 7.00
CA SER A 60 8.31 -32.87 8.04
C SER A 60 7.25 -31.88 7.54
N ALA A 61 6.01 -32.02 8.04
CA ALA A 61 4.96 -31.02 7.80
C ALA A 61 5.32 -29.63 8.38
N ALA A 62 6.05 -29.59 9.49
CA ALA A 62 6.56 -28.33 10.05
C ALA A 62 7.55 -27.62 9.11
N GLY A 63 8.45 -28.36 8.44
CA GLY A 63 9.36 -27.81 7.44
C GLY A 63 8.64 -27.23 6.22
N ARG A 64 7.59 -27.93 5.74
CA ARG A 64 6.67 -27.43 4.71
C ARG A 64 6.02 -26.10 5.13
N ASP A 65 5.54 -26.02 6.37
CA ASP A 65 4.79 -24.86 6.86
C ASP A 65 5.68 -23.63 7.10
N LEU A 66 6.95 -23.83 7.48
CA LEU A 66 7.95 -22.75 7.51
C LEU A 66 8.22 -22.17 6.12
N LEU A 67 8.35 -23.02 5.10
CA LEU A 67 8.52 -22.60 3.70
C LEU A 67 7.28 -21.86 3.17
N TYR A 68 6.07 -22.37 3.44
CA TYR A 68 4.82 -21.67 3.09
C TYR A 68 4.71 -20.30 3.76
N ARG A 69 5.05 -20.20 5.06
CA ARG A 69 5.03 -18.92 5.78
C ARG A 69 6.00 -17.91 5.17
N TYR A 70 7.24 -18.30 4.93
CA TYR A 70 8.22 -17.38 4.34
C TYR A 70 7.81 -16.97 2.91
N TYR A 71 7.36 -17.90 2.07
CA TYR A 71 6.87 -17.58 0.72
C TYR A 71 5.68 -16.59 0.74
N GLY A 72 4.68 -16.83 1.58
CA GLY A 72 3.52 -15.94 1.69
C GLY A 72 3.90 -14.51 2.12
N GLN A 73 4.85 -14.39 3.04
CA GLN A 73 5.40 -13.09 3.44
C GLN A 73 6.25 -12.44 2.33
N LEU A 74 6.93 -13.21 1.47
CA LEU A 74 7.59 -12.68 0.26
C LEU A 74 6.60 -12.21 -0.81
N GLU A 75 5.40 -12.79 -0.92
CA GLU A 75 4.34 -12.26 -1.79
C GLU A 75 3.81 -10.92 -1.27
N LEU A 76 3.56 -10.81 0.03
CA LEU A 76 3.10 -9.56 0.66
C LEU A 76 4.17 -8.46 0.60
N LEU A 77 5.45 -8.82 0.81
CA LEU A 77 6.60 -7.91 0.69
C LEU A 77 6.74 -7.33 -0.71
N ASP A 78 6.54 -8.12 -1.76
CA ASP A 78 6.62 -7.72 -3.18
C ASP A 78 5.52 -6.71 -3.58
N LEU A 79 4.42 -6.62 -2.82
CA LEU A 79 3.44 -5.54 -2.98
C LEU A 79 4.00 -4.21 -2.47
N ARG A 80 4.92 -4.22 -1.50
CA ARG A 80 5.38 -3.02 -0.77
C ARG A 80 6.78 -2.54 -1.14
N PHE A 81 7.71 -3.47 -1.41
CA PHE A 81 9.13 -3.20 -1.53
C PHE A 81 9.68 -3.67 -2.89
N PRO A 82 10.21 -2.76 -3.75
CA PRO A 82 10.89 -3.14 -4.98
C PRO A 82 12.27 -3.75 -4.67
N VAL A 83 12.35 -5.08 -4.71
CA VAL A 83 13.60 -5.84 -4.47
C VAL A 83 14.22 -6.25 -5.80
N ASP A 84 15.07 -5.34 -6.29
CA ASP A 84 15.80 -5.42 -7.55
C ASP A 84 17.22 -4.79 -7.42
N GLU A 85 17.95 -4.70 -8.53
CA GLU A 85 19.32 -4.16 -8.54
C GLU A 85 19.45 -2.65 -8.31
N ASN A 86 18.37 -1.89 -8.47
CA ASN A 86 18.33 -0.43 -8.48
C ASN A 86 17.80 0.15 -7.16
N HIS A 87 16.89 -0.58 -6.49
CA HIS A 87 16.20 -0.13 -5.28
C HIS A 87 16.71 -0.85 -4.03
N ILE A 88 16.24 -2.08 -3.75
CA ILE A 88 16.62 -2.87 -2.57
C ILE A 88 17.51 -4.03 -2.99
N LYS A 89 18.81 -3.73 -3.15
CA LYS A 89 19.80 -4.65 -3.70
C LYS A 89 20.25 -5.71 -2.68
N ILE A 90 19.72 -6.93 -2.81
CA ILE A 90 20.01 -8.07 -1.94
C ILE A 90 20.52 -9.25 -2.79
N SER A 91 21.69 -9.83 -2.46
CA SER A 91 22.27 -10.94 -3.22
C SER A 91 21.76 -12.30 -2.74
N PHE A 92 20.74 -12.84 -3.40
CA PHE A 92 20.19 -14.16 -3.13
C PHE A 92 21.10 -15.23 -3.75
N THR A 93 21.91 -15.88 -2.92
CA THR A 93 22.80 -16.98 -3.34
C THR A 93 22.20 -18.33 -2.98
N TRP A 94 21.95 -19.15 -4.00
CA TRP A 94 21.39 -20.49 -3.89
C TRP A 94 22.30 -21.51 -4.55
N PHE A 95 22.38 -22.70 -3.94
CA PHE A 95 23.07 -23.85 -4.51
C PHE A 95 22.09 -24.72 -5.27
N ASP A 96 22.50 -25.16 -6.46
CA ASP A 96 21.74 -26.08 -7.30
C ASP A 96 21.49 -27.43 -6.59
N ALA A 97 20.23 -27.89 -6.61
CA ALA A 97 19.76 -29.03 -5.83
C ALA A 97 20.49 -30.34 -6.15
N PHE A 98 20.97 -30.51 -7.38
CA PHE A 98 21.60 -31.74 -7.85
C PHE A 98 23.11 -31.60 -8.08
N THR A 99 23.55 -30.47 -8.63
CA THR A 99 24.95 -30.22 -9.00
C THR A 99 25.72 -29.39 -7.96
N HIS A 100 25.03 -28.85 -6.95
CA HIS A 100 25.56 -28.04 -5.84
C HIS A 100 26.39 -26.80 -6.26
N LYS A 101 26.23 -26.36 -7.51
CA LYS A 101 26.83 -25.13 -8.02
C LYS A 101 26.12 -23.90 -7.44
N PRO A 102 26.84 -22.88 -6.93
CA PRO A 102 26.23 -21.64 -6.48
C PRO A 102 25.84 -20.76 -7.65
N THR A 103 24.61 -20.23 -7.61
CA THR A 103 24.11 -19.14 -8.46
C THR A 103 23.66 -18.00 -7.55
N SER A 104 24.07 -16.77 -7.86
CA SER A 104 23.65 -15.55 -7.15
C SER A 104 22.86 -14.64 -8.09
N GLN A 105 21.75 -14.07 -7.60
CA GLN A 105 20.94 -13.08 -8.32
C GLN A 105 20.42 -12.02 -7.34
N TYR A 106 20.10 -10.83 -7.85
CA TYR A 106 19.50 -9.75 -7.04
C TYR A 106 17.97 -9.70 -7.10
N SER A 107 17.33 -10.56 -7.91
CA SER A 107 15.89 -10.56 -8.10
C SER A 107 15.16 -11.35 -7.01
N LEU A 108 14.18 -10.72 -6.36
CA LEU A 108 13.24 -11.41 -5.46
C LEU A 108 12.49 -12.56 -6.15
N ALA A 109 12.29 -12.50 -7.47
CA ALA A 109 11.69 -13.58 -8.22
C ALA A 109 12.55 -14.88 -8.15
N TYR A 110 13.88 -14.77 -8.09
CA TYR A 110 14.76 -15.93 -7.96
C TYR A 110 14.72 -16.57 -6.56
N GLU A 111 14.64 -15.74 -5.52
CA GLU A 111 14.38 -16.21 -4.15
C GLU A 111 13.03 -16.95 -4.11
N LYS A 112 11.95 -16.32 -4.59
CA LYS A 112 10.60 -16.93 -4.68
C LYS A 112 10.61 -18.28 -5.42
N ALA A 113 11.20 -18.36 -6.60
CA ALA A 113 11.32 -19.62 -7.35
C ALA A 113 12.07 -20.71 -6.58
N SER A 114 13.14 -20.33 -5.87
CA SER A 114 13.93 -21.26 -5.05
C SER A 114 13.16 -21.74 -3.81
N ILE A 115 12.30 -20.91 -3.22
CA ILE A 115 11.39 -21.35 -2.14
C ILE A 115 10.32 -22.29 -2.68
N ILE A 116 9.68 -21.99 -3.81
CA ILE A 116 8.68 -22.88 -4.43
C ILE A 116 9.33 -24.24 -4.76
N PHE A 117 10.56 -24.26 -5.30
CA PHE A 117 11.29 -25.51 -5.55
C PHE A 117 11.49 -26.30 -4.26
N ASN A 118 11.86 -25.64 -3.16
CA ASN A 118 12.01 -26.31 -1.86
C ASN A 118 10.67 -26.77 -1.26
N ILE A 119 9.56 -26.06 -1.51
CA ILE A 119 8.20 -26.53 -1.17
C ILE A 119 7.89 -27.82 -1.95
N SER A 120 8.13 -27.85 -3.27
CA SER A 120 7.97 -29.06 -4.09
C SER A 120 8.86 -30.21 -3.61
N ALA A 121 10.11 -29.92 -3.24
CA ALA A 121 11.07 -30.88 -2.74
C ALA A 121 10.58 -31.51 -1.42
N VAL A 122 10.27 -30.70 -0.40
CA VAL A 122 9.73 -31.16 0.88
C VAL A 122 8.41 -31.93 0.69
N LEU A 123 7.51 -31.48 -0.19
CA LEU A 123 6.29 -32.22 -0.51
C LEU A 123 6.59 -33.60 -1.12
N SER A 124 7.56 -33.72 -2.02
CA SER A 124 7.97 -35.00 -2.61
C SER A 124 8.65 -35.93 -1.61
N CYS A 125 9.50 -35.38 -0.73
CA CYS A 125 10.13 -36.10 0.37
C CYS A 125 9.10 -36.59 1.39
N HIS A 126 8.20 -35.70 1.83
CA HIS A 126 7.12 -36.03 2.76
C HIS A 126 6.22 -37.14 2.20
N ALA A 127 5.87 -37.08 0.91
CA ALA A 127 5.09 -38.09 0.20
C ALA A 127 5.81 -39.45 0.09
N ALA A 128 7.10 -39.44 -0.24
CA ALA A 128 7.92 -40.65 -0.36
C ALA A 128 8.05 -41.43 0.95
N HIS A 129 8.07 -40.73 2.10
CA HIS A 129 8.26 -41.32 3.43
C HIS A 129 6.96 -41.60 4.23
N GLN A 130 5.77 -41.36 3.66
CA GLN A 130 4.50 -41.69 4.36
C GLN A 130 4.31 -43.20 4.56
N ASN A 131 3.66 -43.61 5.65
CA ASN A 131 3.27 -45.01 5.85
C ASN A 131 2.09 -45.40 4.92
N ARG A 132 2.40 -45.78 3.68
CA ARG A 132 1.40 -46.15 2.65
C ARG A 132 0.67 -47.48 2.89
N HIS A 133 0.84 -48.11 4.05
CA HIS A 133 -0.04 -49.19 4.51
C HIS A 133 -1.35 -48.68 5.12
N GLU A 134 -1.37 -47.43 5.57
CA GLU A 134 -2.55 -46.80 6.14
C GLU A 134 -3.22 -45.90 5.09
N ASP A 135 -4.57 -45.91 5.05
CA ASP A 135 -5.36 -45.06 4.16
C ASP A 135 -5.08 -43.56 4.39
N THR A 136 -4.72 -43.17 5.62
CA THR A 136 -4.19 -41.84 5.99
C THR A 136 -2.87 -41.51 5.27
N GLY A 137 -1.87 -42.40 5.33
CA GLY A 137 -0.59 -42.22 4.66
C GLY A 137 -0.71 -42.22 3.13
N LEU A 138 -1.59 -43.05 2.57
CA LEU A 138 -1.93 -43.06 1.14
C LEU A 138 -2.53 -41.71 0.69
N LYS A 139 -3.50 -41.15 1.43
CA LYS A 139 -4.06 -39.81 1.16
C LYS A 139 -2.96 -38.74 1.13
N THR A 140 -2.14 -38.70 2.17
CA THR A 140 -1.09 -37.68 2.33
C THR A 140 -0.04 -37.78 1.23
N ALA A 141 0.39 -39.00 0.87
CA ALA A 141 1.35 -39.21 -0.21
C ALA A 141 0.78 -38.81 -1.57
N TYR A 142 -0.44 -39.24 -1.89
CA TYR A 142 -1.13 -38.89 -3.13
C TYR A 142 -1.27 -37.38 -3.30
N HIS A 143 -1.86 -36.70 -2.30
CA HIS A 143 -2.06 -35.25 -2.33
C HIS A 143 -0.73 -34.47 -2.36
N SER A 144 0.28 -34.91 -1.60
CA SER A 144 1.58 -34.22 -1.56
C SER A 144 2.36 -34.36 -2.87
N PHE A 145 2.29 -35.50 -3.57
CA PHE A 145 2.86 -35.60 -4.92
C PHE A 145 2.09 -34.73 -5.93
N GLN A 146 0.76 -34.67 -5.87
CA GLN A 146 -0.03 -33.76 -6.73
C GLN A 146 0.27 -32.28 -6.48
N ALA A 147 0.48 -31.89 -5.22
CA ALA A 147 0.85 -30.53 -4.83
C ALA A 147 2.29 -30.19 -5.25
N SER A 148 3.23 -31.13 -5.11
CA SER A 148 4.62 -31.01 -5.61
C SER A 148 4.66 -30.79 -7.12
N ALA A 149 3.90 -31.61 -7.88
CA ALA A 149 3.74 -31.43 -9.32
C ALA A 149 3.15 -30.04 -9.68
N GLY A 150 2.13 -29.58 -8.93
CA GLY A 150 1.53 -28.27 -9.10
C GLY A 150 2.50 -27.09 -8.91
N MET A 151 3.29 -27.15 -7.83
CA MET A 151 4.32 -26.15 -7.52
C MET A 151 5.44 -26.15 -8.57
N PHE A 152 5.86 -27.32 -9.07
CA PHE A 152 6.79 -27.39 -10.22
C PHE A 152 6.19 -26.86 -11.53
N THR A 153 4.92 -27.15 -11.83
CA THR A 153 4.23 -26.59 -13.02
C THR A 153 4.24 -25.07 -12.99
N TYR A 154 3.93 -24.46 -11.84
CA TYR A 154 3.98 -23.01 -11.68
C TYR A 154 5.38 -22.43 -11.93
N ILE A 155 6.46 -23.09 -11.47
CA ILE A 155 7.83 -22.68 -11.81
C ILE A 155 8.04 -22.72 -13.33
N ASN A 156 7.70 -23.84 -13.96
CA ASN A 156 7.92 -24.08 -15.40
C ASN A 156 7.15 -23.11 -16.31
N GLU A 157 6.01 -22.60 -15.86
CA GLU A 157 5.18 -21.63 -16.58
C GLU A 157 5.63 -20.18 -16.37
N ASN A 158 5.99 -19.79 -15.14
CA ASN A 158 6.25 -18.39 -14.78
C ASN A 158 7.74 -18.00 -14.88
N PHE A 159 8.67 -18.96 -14.76
CA PHE A 159 10.12 -18.69 -14.73
C PHE A 159 10.80 -19.09 -16.05
N LEU A 160 10.54 -18.29 -17.08
CA LEU A 160 11.04 -18.52 -18.45
C LEU A 160 12.58 -18.45 -18.58
N HIS A 161 13.25 -17.70 -17.70
CA HIS A 161 14.69 -17.45 -17.74
C HIS A 161 15.37 -17.99 -16.47
N ALA A 162 15.49 -19.32 -16.38
CA ALA A 162 16.09 -20.01 -15.25
C ALA A 162 17.61 -19.73 -15.13
N PRO A 163 18.10 -19.23 -13.98
CA PRO A 163 19.53 -18.92 -13.78
C PRO A 163 20.33 -20.08 -13.13
N SER A 164 19.66 -21.17 -12.74
CA SER A 164 20.28 -22.43 -12.27
C SER A 164 19.68 -23.62 -13.00
N THR A 165 20.42 -24.73 -13.07
CA THR A 165 20.06 -25.88 -13.90
C THR A 165 18.85 -26.62 -13.36
N ASP A 166 18.73 -26.77 -12.04
CA ASP A 166 17.57 -27.33 -11.36
C ASP A 166 16.24 -26.62 -11.63
N LEU A 167 16.27 -25.31 -11.91
CA LEU A 167 15.11 -24.50 -12.29
C LEU A 167 14.84 -24.48 -13.82
N SER A 168 15.69 -25.12 -14.64
CA SER A 168 15.50 -25.15 -16.09
C SER A 168 14.21 -25.86 -16.49
N ARG A 169 13.55 -25.36 -17.54
CA ARG A 169 12.30 -25.90 -18.10
C ARG A 169 12.36 -27.41 -18.32
N GLU A 170 13.47 -27.91 -18.85
CA GLU A 170 13.68 -29.31 -19.19
C GLU A 170 13.82 -30.19 -17.94
N THR A 171 14.52 -29.68 -16.92
CA THR A 171 14.66 -30.36 -15.62
C THR A 171 13.34 -30.36 -14.87
N VAL A 172 12.70 -29.19 -14.71
CA VAL A 172 11.43 -29.04 -13.99
C VAL A 172 10.30 -29.83 -14.67
N LYS A 173 10.19 -29.83 -16.01
CA LYS A 173 9.26 -30.69 -16.76
C LYS A 173 9.47 -32.18 -16.45
N THR A 174 10.72 -32.61 -16.30
CA THR A 174 11.04 -34.00 -15.91
C THR A 174 10.57 -34.29 -14.47
N LEU A 175 10.77 -33.35 -13.53
CA LEU A 175 10.29 -33.48 -12.15
C LEU A 175 8.75 -33.52 -12.05
N ILE A 176 8.03 -32.76 -12.88
CA ILE A 176 6.56 -32.83 -13.00
C ILE A 176 6.14 -34.24 -13.47
N ALA A 177 6.78 -34.78 -14.51
CA ALA A 177 6.45 -36.11 -15.02
C ALA A 177 6.71 -37.22 -13.97
N ILE A 178 7.84 -37.15 -13.26
CA ILE A 178 8.19 -38.08 -12.18
C ILE A 178 7.17 -38.02 -11.03
N THR A 179 6.87 -36.82 -10.52
CA THR A 179 5.95 -36.64 -9.38
C THR A 179 4.50 -37.02 -9.73
N LEU A 180 4.02 -36.74 -10.94
CA LEU A 180 2.69 -37.20 -11.40
C LEU A 180 2.64 -38.73 -11.60
N ALA A 181 3.71 -39.35 -12.09
CA ALA A 181 3.79 -40.80 -12.21
C ALA A 181 3.70 -41.48 -10.83
N GLN A 182 4.38 -40.93 -9.82
CA GLN A 182 4.32 -41.39 -8.43
C GLN A 182 2.96 -41.15 -7.79
N ALA A 183 2.29 -40.02 -8.05
CA ALA A 183 0.92 -39.80 -7.60
C ALA A 183 -0.06 -40.84 -8.19
N GLN A 184 0.06 -41.14 -9.49
CA GLN A 184 -0.73 -42.16 -10.16
C GLN A 184 -0.45 -43.57 -9.61
N GLU A 185 0.80 -43.88 -9.26
CA GLU A 185 1.21 -45.12 -8.60
C GLU A 185 0.62 -45.26 -7.19
N VAL A 186 0.66 -44.22 -6.36
CA VAL A 186 0.06 -44.24 -5.01
C VAL A 186 -1.47 -44.40 -5.09
N PHE A 187 -2.12 -43.79 -6.08
CA PHE A 187 -3.55 -44.01 -6.31
C PHE A 187 -3.84 -45.47 -6.74
N LEU A 188 -2.99 -46.04 -7.61
CA LEU A 188 -3.07 -47.45 -8.02
C LEU A 188 -2.85 -48.40 -6.83
N GLU A 189 -1.85 -48.16 -5.98
CA GLU A 189 -1.62 -48.92 -4.73
C GLU A 189 -2.92 -48.98 -3.90
N LYS A 190 -3.60 -47.84 -3.71
CA LYS A 190 -4.91 -47.85 -3.04
C LYS A 190 -5.97 -48.64 -3.82
N GLN A 191 -6.11 -48.46 -5.13
CA GLN A 191 -7.18 -49.16 -5.87
C GLN A 191 -6.98 -50.68 -5.92
N ILE A 192 -5.74 -51.15 -5.84
CA ILE A 192 -5.41 -52.58 -5.64
C ILE A 192 -5.84 -53.03 -4.24
N ALA A 193 -5.50 -52.29 -3.18
CA ALA A 193 -5.90 -52.61 -1.80
C ALA A 193 -7.43 -52.56 -1.58
N ASP A 194 -8.11 -51.63 -2.24
CA ASP A 194 -9.57 -51.50 -2.29
C ASP A 194 -10.28 -52.65 -3.06
N GLY A 195 -9.54 -53.58 -3.68
CA GLY A 195 -10.09 -54.71 -4.42
C GLY A 195 -10.93 -54.34 -5.65
N LYS A 196 -10.60 -53.26 -6.36
CA LYS A 196 -11.39 -52.82 -7.53
C LYS A 196 -11.31 -53.82 -8.71
N LYS A 197 -12.28 -53.76 -9.62
CA LYS A 197 -12.35 -54.58 -10.84
C LYS A 197 -11.06 -54.49 -11.66
N MET A 198 -10.57 -55.62 -12.16
CA MET A 198 -9.29 -55.73 -12.88
C MET A 198 -9.20 -54.78 -14.09
N GLY A 199 -10.27 -54.65 -14.87
CA GLY A 199 -10.34 -53.71 -16.01
C GLY A 199 -10.34 -52.21 -15.65
N LEU A 200 -10.41 -51.83 -14.36
CA LEU A 200 -10.09 -50.48 -13.87
C LEU A 200 -8.60 -50.37 -13.52
N LEU A 201 -8.06 -51.36 -12.80
CA LEU A 201 -6.65 -51.43 -12.42
C LEU A 201 -5.74 -51.40 -13.67
N ALA A 202 -6.10 -52.15 -14.71
CA ALA A 202 -5.40 -52.12 -16.01
C ALA A 202 -5.26 -50.70 -16.59
N LYS A 203 -6.31 -49.89 -16.52
CA LYS A 203 -6.35 -48.52 -17.07
C LYS A 203 -5.54 -47.53 -16.25
N LEU A 204 -5.54 -47.71 -14.92
CA LEU A 204 -4.74 -46.93 -13.98
C LEU A 204 -3.24 -47.25 -14.11
N SER A 205 -2.88 -48.53 -14.25
CA SER A 205 -1.51 -48.99 -14.54
C SER A 205 -1.01 -48.54 -15.91
N SER A 206 -1.87 -48.59 -16.94
CA SER A 206 -1.54 -48.10 -18.30
C SER A 206 -1.20 -46.60 -18.30
N GLN A 207 -1.91 -45.80 -17.49
CA GLN A 207 -1.57 -44.39 -17.27
C GLN A 207 -0.26 -44.24 -16.47
N ALA A 208 -0.04 -45.01 -15.40
CA ALA A 208 1.20 -44.95 -14.63
C ALA A 208 2.43 -45.25 -15.50
N ALA A 209 2.36 -46.31 -16.31
CA ALA A 209 3.37 -46.66 -17.30
C ALA A 209 3.61 -45.51 -18.30
N PHE A 210 2.54 -44.90 -18.82
CA PHE A 210 2.64 -43.77 -19.76
C PHE A 210 3.27 -42.51 -19.16
N LEU A 211 3.03 -42.23 -17.87
CA LEU A 211 3.68 -41.12 -17.17
C LEU A 211 5.17 -41.40 -16.93
N TYR A 212 5.53 -42.63 -16.53
CA TYR A 212 6.95 -43.02 -16.40
C TYR A 212 7.68 -43.06 -17.75
N THR A 213 7.03 -43.44 -18.85
CA THR A 213 7.61 -43.31 -20.21
C THR A 213 7.87 -41.86 -20.59
N GLN A 214 7.00 -40.91 -20.23
CA GLN A 214 7.26 -39.48 -20.45
C GLN A 214 8.40 -38.94 -19.57
N ALA A 215 8.51 -39.43 -18.33
CA ALA A 215 9.63 -39.10 -17.45
C ALA A 215 10.97 -39.66 -17.97
N LEU A 216 10.96 -40.81 -18.65
CA LEU A 216 12.16 -41.55 -19.06
C LEU A 216 13.09 -40.75 -19.99
N GLU A 217 12.54 -40.10 -21.02
CA GLU A 217 13.32 -39.31 -21.99
C GLU A 217 14.06 -38.16 -21.29
N GLY A 218 13.32 -37.33 -20.54
CA GLY A 218 13.90 -36.23 -19.77
C GLY A 218 14.86 -36.70 -18.67
N THR A 219 14.61 -37.84 -18.04
CA THR A 219 15.52 -38.43 -17.04
C THR A 219 16.83 -38.87 -17.71
N GLN A 220 16.76 -39.50 -18.88
CA GLN A 220 17.94 -39.91 -19.64
C GLN A 220 18.76 -38.70 -20.12
N GLU A 221 18.11 -37.63 -20.57
CA GLU A 221 18.79 -36.39 -20.96
C GLU A 221 19.49 -35.73 -19.75
N ASN A 222 18.81 -35.62 -18.62
CA ASN A 222 19.38 -35.04 -17.39
C ASN A 222 20.54 -35.88 -16.82
N VAL A 223 20.50 -37.22 -16.90
CA VAL A 223 21.65 -38.07 -16.57
C VAL A 223 22.80 -37.88 -17.57
N THR A 224 22.50 -37.75 -18.87
CA THR A 224 23.51 -37.52 -19.91
C THR A 224 24.21 -36.16 -19.75
N LYS A 225 23.49 -35.15 -19.26
CA LYS A 225 24.01 -33.83 -18.87
C LYS A 225 24.73 -33.81 -17.51
N ALA A 226 24.85 -34.94 -16.81
CA ALA A 226 25.37 -35.07 -15.46
C ALA A 226 24.66 -34.16 -14.43
N ILE A 227 23.34 -33.98 -14.60
CA ILE A 227 22.45 -33.27 -13.66
C ILE A 227 21.85 -34.28 -12.68
N PHE A 228 21.29 -35.39 -13.19
CA PHE A 228 20.71 -36.44 -12.34
C PHE A 228 21.67 -37.61 -12.14
N GLU A 229 21.56 -38.26 -10.99
CA GLU A 229 22.25 -39.51 -10.71
C GLU A 229 21.71 -40.68 -11.54
N LYS A 230 22.59 -41.57 -12.00
CA LYS A 230 22.23 -42.68 -12.90
C LYS A 230 21.18 -43.63 -12.28
N VAL A 231 21.13 -43.72 -10.95
CA VAL A 231 20.13 -44.54 -10.24
C VAL A 231 18.69 -44.05 -10.45
N TRP A 232 18.44 -42.76 -10.71
CA TRP A 232 17.11 -42.26 -11.07
C TRP A 232 16.65 -42.82 -12.41
N LEU A 233 17.53 -42.83 -13.42
CA LEU A 233 17.23 -43.42 -14.74
C LEU A 233 16.94 -44.92 -14.63
N LEU A 234 17.73 -45.67 -13.86
CA LEU A 234 17.48 -47.09 -13.62
C LEU A 234 16.13 -47.31 -12.91
N MET A 235 15.82 -46.52 -11.89
CA MET A 235 14.56 -46.62 -11.15
C MET A 235 13.33 -46.29 -12.02
N VAL A 236 13.41 -45.25 -12.86
CA VAL A 236 12.36 -44.94 -13.84
C VAL A 236 12.23 -46.07 -14.87
N GLN A 237 13.32 -46.61 -15.41
CA GLN A 237 13.28 -47.75 -16.34
C GLN A 237 12.64 -49.01 -15.74
N ILE A 238 12.94 -49.32 -14.46
CA ILE A 238 12.31 -50.42 -13.73
C ILE A 238 10.80 -50.15 -13.57
N LYS A 239 10.40 -48.96 -13.12
CA LYS A 239 8.99 -48.61 -12.92
C LYS A 239 8.19 -48.56 -14.22
N THR A 240 8.75 -48.05 -15.33
CA THR A 240 8.09 -48.09 -16.65
C THR A 240 7.72 -49.52 -17.05
N ASN A 241 8.68 -50.45 -16.98
CA ASN A 241 8.45 -51.85 -17.36
C ASN A 241 7.52 -52.58 -16.37
N TYR A 242 7.67 -52.31 -15.06
CA TYR A 242 6.81 -52.88 -14.02
C TYR A 242 5.34 -52.43 -14.17
N MET A 243 5.09 -51.14 -14.40
CA MET A 243 3.73 -50.62 -14.61
C MET A 243 3.13 -51.08 -15.95
N ALA A 244 3.93 -51.21 -17.01
CA ALA A 244 3.49 -51.78 -18.29
C ALA A 244 3.09 -53.26 -18.12
N SER A 245 3.88 -54.03 -17.36
CA SER A 245 3.56 -55.41 -16.99
C SER A 245 2.27 -55.50 -16.17
N LEU A 246 2.11 -54.68 -15.13
CA LEU A 246 0.88 -54.62 -14.32
C LEU A 246 -0.36 -54.27 -15.17
N ALA A 247 -0.23 -53.38 -16.15
CA ALA A 247 -1.33 -53.04 -17.06
C ALA A 247 -1.78 -54.25 -17.88
N GLN A 248 -0.84 -54.95 -18.54
CA GLN A 248 -1.16 -56.14 -19.33
C GLN A 248 -1.66 -57.31 -18.46
N TYR A 249 -1.10 -57.50 -17.26
CA TYR A 249 -1.57 -58.50 -16.29
C TYR A 249 -3.03 -58.26 -15.87
N TYR A 250 -3.37 -57.05 -15.40
CA TYR A 250 -4.76 -56.76 -15.01
C TYR A 250 -5.74 -56.76 -16.20
N GLN A 251 -5.29 -56.40 -17.41
CA GLN A 251 -6.11 -56.54 -18.60
C GLN A 251 -6.31 -58.01 -18.99
N ALA A 252 -5.30 -58.87 -18.84
CA ALA A 252 -5.42 -60.29 -19.10
C ALA A 252 -6.44 -60.96 -18.17
N LEU A 253 -6.45 -60.62 -16.88
CA LEU A 253 -7.48 -61.09 -15.95
C LEU A 253 -8.88 -60.61 -16.38
N ALA A 254 -9.03 -59.35 -16.79
CA ALA A 254 -10.30 -58.81 -17.26
C ALA A 254 -10.77 -59.43 -18.60
N ASP A 255 -9.86 -59.76 -19.50
CA ASP A 255 -10.16 -60.43 -20.77
C ASP A 255 -10.52 -61.91 -20.53
N ASN A 256 -9.92 -62.56 -19.52
CA ASN A 256 -10.29 -63.89 -19.06
C ASN A 256 -11.69 -63.93 -18.42
N ASP A 257 -12.01 -62.96 -17.55
CA ASP A 257 -13.37 -62.76 -17.01
C ASP A 257 -14.40 -62.51 -18.13
N ALA A 258 -13.96 -61.97 -19.27
CA ALA A 258 -14.75 -61.78 -20.49
C ALA A 258 -14.74 -63.00 -21.44
N ASN A 259 -14.32 -64.17 -20.98
CA ASN A 259 -14.22 -65.44 -21.73
C ASN A 259 -13.32 -65.37 -22.98
N SER A 260 -12.37 -64.43 -23.02
CA SER A 260 -11.42 -64.21 -24.13
C SER A 260 -10.04 -64.78 -23.79
N HIS A 261 -10.01 -66.04 -23.35
CA HIS A 261 -8.85 -66.76 -22.82
C HIS A 261 -7.62 -66.72 -23.76
N GLY A 262 -7.80 -66.82 -25.08
CA GLY A 262 -6.69 -66.70 -26.04
C GLY A 262 -6.01 -65.32 -25.99
N ILE A 263 -6.81 -64.24 -25.90
CA ILE A 263 -6.32 -62.86 -25.74
C ILE A 263 -5.62 -62.70 -24.39
N ALA A 264 -6.19 -63.26 -23.32
CA ALA A 264 -5.63 -63.22 -21.97
C ALA A 264 -4.24 -63.87 -21.90
N ILE A 265 -4.03 -65.03 -22.52
CA ILE A 265 -2.73 -65.71 -22.59
C ILE A 265 -1.69 -64.82 -23.33
N CYS A 266 -2.06 -64.25 -24.48
CA CYS A 266 -1.16 -63.36 -25.23
C CYS A 266 -0.76 -62.12 -24.39
N ARG A 267 -1.70 -61.54 -23.63
CA ARG A 267 -1.39 -60.44 -22.70
C ARG A 267 -0.53 -60.88 -21.52
N LEU A 268 -0.71 -62.07 -20.96
CA LEU A 268 0.17 -62.59 -19.90
C LEU A 268 1.58 -62.85 -20.40
N GLN A 269 1.76 -63.33 -21.64
CA GLN A 269 3.08 -63.49 -22.26
C GLN A 269 3.79 -62.13 -22.42
N LEU A 270 3.08 -61.09 -22.89
CA LEU A 270 3.61 -59.73 -22.97
C LEU A 270 3.88 -59.13 -21.58
N ALA A 271 3.03 -59.40 -20.59
CA ALA A 271 3.25 -59.01 -19.20
C ALA A 271 4.50 -59.67 -18.60
N GLU A 272 4.76 -60.94 -18.92
CA GLU A 272 5.92 -61.71 -18.46
C GLU A 272 7.22 -61.14 -19.03
N THR A 273 7.24 -60.77 -20.32
CA THR A 273 8.39 -60.10 -20.96
C THR A 273 8.73 -58.79 -20.24
N HIS A 274 7.75 -57.90 -20.04
CA HIS A 274 7.97 -56.65 -19.30
C HIS A 274 8.35 -56.88 -17.82
N ALA A 275 7.82 -57.92 -17.17
CA ALA A 275 8.18 -58.27 -15.79
C ALA A 275 9.63 -58.77 -15.69
N LYS A 276 10.07 -59.62 -16.64
CA LYS A 276 11.45 -60.09 -16.76
C LYS A 276 12.42 -58.92 -16.96
N ASP A 277 12.05 -57.94 -17.77
CA ASP A 277 12.87 -56.74 -17.99
C ASP A 277 12.94 -55.82 -16.78
N ALA A 278 11.82 -55.57 -16.09
CA ALA A 278 11.81 -54.84 -14.83
C ALA A 278 12.70 -55.54 -13.78
N ASN A 279 12.59 -56.88 -13.67
CA ASN A 279 13.39 -57.68 -12.75
C ASN A 279 14.88 -57.71 -13.11
N ARG A 280 15.22 -57.78 -14.39
CA ARG A 280 16.59 -57.66 -14.91
C ARG A 280 17.20 -56.30 -14.55
N GLY A 281 16.43 -55.22 -14.70
CA GLY A 281 16.82 -53.88 -14.26
C GLY A 281 17.02 -53.78 -12.74
N ALA A 282 16.12 -54.36 -11.95
CA ALA A 282 16.18 -54.31 -10.49
C ALA A 282 17.35 -55.13 -9.91
N ILE A 283 17.69 -56.28 -10.49
CA ILE A 283 18.89 -57.06 -10.12
C ILE A 283 20.18 -56.32 -10.52
N ALA A 284 20.15 -55.51 -11.59
CA ALA A 284 21.27 -54.66 -12.00
C ALA A 284 21.34 -53.31 -11.26
N PHE A 285 20.44 -53.04 -10.31
CA PHE A 285 20.42 -51.82 -9.53
C PHE A 285 21.55 -51.83 -8.47
N PRO A 286 22.31 -50.74 -8.27
CA PRO A 286 23.40 -50.70 -7.28
C PRO A 286 22.94 -51.03 -5.85
N SER A 287 23.70 -51.88 -5.16
CA SER A 287 23.45 -52.24 -3.75
C SER A 287 23.76 -51.13 -2.74
N SER A 288 24.40 -50.05 -3.20
CA SER A 288 24.58 -48.80 -2.46
C SER A 288 24.18 -47.65 -3.37
N VAL A 289 23.25 -46.81 -2.90
CA VAL A 289 22.79 -45.62 -3.63
C VAL A 289 23.69 -44.41 -3.32
N PRO A 290 24.04 -43.57 -4.30
CA PRO A 290 24.76 -42.32 -4.04
C PRO A 290 23.98 -41.40 -3.09
N THR A 291 24.65 -40.79 -2.10
CA THR A 291 24.00 -39.95 -1.06
C THR A 291 23.25 -38.74 -1.64
N ASN A 292 23.73 -38.20 -2.77
CA ASN A 292 23.10 -37.12 -3.53
C ASN A 292 21.86 -37.56 -4.33
N SER A 293 21.61 -38.86 -4.50
CA SER A 293 20.43 -39.36 -5.22
C SER A 293 19.11 -39.23 -4.43
N ASN A 294 19.18 -38.96 -3.12
CA ASN A 294 18.01 -38.75 -2.25
C ASN A 294 16.99 -39.92 -2.31
N LEU A 295 17.51 -41.15 -2.43
CA LEU A 295 16.79 -42.42 -2.39
C LEU A 295 17.07 -43.17 -1.08
N ALA A 296 16.12 -44.01 -0.65
CA ALA A 296 16.30 -44.90 0.49
C ALA A 296 17.35 -46.00 0.20
N ALA A 297 18.16 -46.36 1.20
CA ALA A 297 19.28 -47.30 1.04
C ALA A 297 18.85 -48.75 0.71
N ASP A 298 17.62 -49.11 1.05
CA ASP A 298 16.98 -50.40 0.78
C ASP A 298 16.19 -50.46 -0.55
N ALA A 299 16.13 -49.35 -1.30
CA ALA A 299 15.34 -49.26 -2.53
C ALA A 299 15.68 -50.33 -3.57
N GLY A 300 16.97 -50.66 -3.75
CA GLY A 300 17.41 -51.73 -4.66
C GLY A 300 16.87 -53.10 -4.27
N PRO A 301 17.18 -53.61 -3.05
CA PRO A 301 16.61 -54.84 -2.51
C PRO A 301 15.07 -54.91 -2.58
N ILE A 302 14.36 -53.83 -2.26
CA ILE A 302 12.89 -53.81 -2.31
C ILE A 302 12.38 -53.93 -3.75
N MET A 303 12.95 -53.19 -4.70
CA MET A 303 12.56 -53.31 -6.12
C MET A 303 12.82 -54.72 -6.64
N ALA A 304 13.96 -55.34 -6.33
CA ALA A 304 14.29 -56.68 -6.79
C ALA A 304 13.35 -57.76 -6.22
N ASP A 305 12.96 -57.66 -4.95
CA ASP A 305 11.97 -58.56 -4.35
C ASP A 305 10.57 -58.35 -4.95
N MET A 306 10.13 -57.10 -5.10
CA MET A 306 8.85 -56.76 -5.74
C MET A 306 8.75 -57.29 -7.17
N THR A 307 9.75 -57.03 -8.03
CA THR A 307 9.73 -57.49 -9.42
C THR A 307 9.80 -59.01 -9.52
N LYS A 308 10.59 -59.67 -8.65
CA LYS A 308 10.69 -61.12 -8.62
C LYS A 308 9.38 -61.80 -8.24
N ARG A 309 8.66 -61.28 -7.23
CA ARG A 309 7.33 -61.76 -6.83
C ARG A 309 6.31 -61.59 -7.96
N HIS A 310 6.36 -60.46 -8.67
CA HIS A 310 5.46 -60.17 -9.78
C HIS A 310 5.70 -61.08 -10.99
N VAL A 311 6.97 -61.35 -11.35
CA VAL A 311 7.33 -62.37 -12.35
C VAL A 311 6.76 -63.74 -11.98
N ALA A 312 6.93 -64.19 -10.73
CA ALA A 312 6.44 -65.49 -10.28
C ALA A 312 4.90 -65.62 -10.37
N ASN A 313 4.16 -64.58 -9.95
CA ASN A 313 2.70 -64.54 -10.05
C ASN A 313 2.22 -64.58 -11.52
N ILE A 314 2.86 -63.83 -12.43
CA ILE A 314 2.54 -63.91 -13.86
C ILE A 314 2.80 -65.31 -14.42
N GLN A 315 3.91 -65.96 -14.02
CA GLN A 315 4.24 -67.32 -14.47
C GLN A 315 3.24 -68.37 -13.97
N GLU A 316 2.78 -68.25 -12.72
CA GLU A 316 1.74 -69.11 -12.15
C GLU A 316 0.41 -68.95 -12.93
N ARG A 317 -0.04 -67.71 -13.14
CA ARG A 317 -1.28 -67.41 -13.89
C ARG A 317 -1.18 -67.75 -15.38
N LEU A 318 -0.02 -67.61 -16.00
CA LEU A 318 0.20 -68.00 -17.39
C LEU A 318 0.12 -69.53 -17.54
N ALA A 319 0.71 -70.29 -16.61
CA ALA A 319 0.62 -71.75 -16.60
C ALA A 319 -0.81 -72.25 -16.35
N GLU A 320 -1.55 -71.60 -15.45
CA GLU A 320 -2.99 -71.83 -15.21
C GLU A 320 -3.82 -71.59 -16.47
N PHE A 321 -3.72 -70.39 -17.07
CA PHE A 321 -4.54 -70.01 -18.23
C PHE A 321 -4.19 -70.83 -19.48
N MET A 322 -2.90 -71.11 -19.73
CA MET A 322 -2.50 -71.99 -20.84
C MET A 322 -3.06 -73.40 -20.66
N LYS A 323 -2.93 -73.98 -19.46
CA LYS A 323 -3.50 -75.30 -19.16
C LYS A 323 -5.01 -75.33 -19.40
N ASP A 324 -5.76 -74.37 -18.87
CA ASP A 324 -7.21 -74.37 -19.03
C ASP A 324 -7.64 -74.10 -20.49
N ASN A 325 -6.85 -73.35 -21.27
CA ASN A 325 -7.08 -73.23 -22.71
C ASN A 325 -6.75 -74.53 -23.47
N ASP A 326 -5.66 -75.21 -23.12
CA ASP A 326 -5.21 -76.45 -23.79
C ASP A 326 -6.09 -77.67 -23.44
N PHE A 327 -6.80 -77.66 -22.30
CA PHE A 327 -7.70 -78.75 -21.89
C PHE A 327 -9.20 -78.43 -21.96
N ILE A 328 -9.60 -77.15 -21.97
CA ILE A 328 -11.02 -76.73 -21.92
C ILE A 328 -11.35 -75.83 -23.12
N TYR A 329 -10.80 -74.61 -23.20
CA TYR A 329 -11.36 -73.56 -24.05
C TYR A 329 -10.92 -73.62 -25.53
N HIS A 330 -9.75 -74.17 -25.82
CA HIS A 330 -9.17 -74.35 -27.15
C HIS A 330 -9.17 -73.08 -28.04
N GLN A 331 -9.07 -71.88 -27.44
CA GLN A 331 -9.04 -70.63 -28.19
C GLN A 331 -7.66 -70.41 -28.81
N GLY A 332 -7.64 -69.92 -30.05
CA GLY A 332 -6.41 -69.53 -30.73
C GLY A 332 -5.76 -68.33 -30.04
N ILE A 333 -4.47 -68.44 -29.70
CA ILE A 333 -3.68 -67.34 -29.16
C ILE A 333 -3.39 -66.34 -30.30
N PRO A 334 -3.79 -65.06 -30.17
CA PRO A 334 -3.55 -64.03 -31.20
C PRO A 334 -2.09 -63.56 -31.20
N THR A 335 -1.70 -62.82 -32.24
CA THR A 335 -0.39 -62.16 -32.28
C THR A 335 -0.43 -60.81 -31.56
N GLU A 336 0.69 -60.40 -30.94
CA GLU A 336 0.78 -59.17 -30.12
C GLU A 336 0.25 -57.92 -30.85
N ALA A 337 0.54 -57.79 -32.15
CA ALA A 337 0.12 -56.66 -32.98
C ALA A 337 -1.41 -56.57 -33.21
N SER A 338 -2.18 -57.61 -32.86
CA SER A 338 -3.65 -57.63 -32.91
C SER A 338 -4.30 -57.33 -31.55
N LEU A 339 -3.52 -57.19 -30.47
CA LEU A 339 -4.04 -56.79 -29.16
C LEU A 339 -4.51 -55.34 -29.17
N THR A 340 -5.69 -55.09 -28.59
CA THR A 340 -6.16 -53.73 -28.35
C THR A 340 -5.30 -53.04 -27.29
N ALA A 341 -4.93 -51.77 -27.55
CA ALA A 341 -4.21 -50.94 -26.61
C ALA A 341 -5.08 -50.63 -25.37
N ILE A 342 -4.49 -50.77 -24.18
CA ILE A 342 -5.22 -50.58 -22.91
C ILE A 342 -5.55 -49.09 -22.73
N PRO A 343 -6.84 -48.70 -22.58
CA PRO A 343 -7.22 -47.32 -22.35
C PRO A 343 -6.54 -46.75 -21.10
N LYS A 344 -6.10 -45.49 -21.17
CA LYS A 344 -5.43 -44.82 -20.04
C LYS A 344 -6.46 -44.07 -19.19
N LEU A 345 -6.32 -44.13 -17.87
CA LEU A 345 -7.16 -43.37 -16.94
C LEU A 345 -6.31 -42.45 -16.04
N PRO A 346 -6.24 -41.13 -16.30
CA PRO A 346 -5.64 -40.16 -15.39
C PRO A 346 -6.46 -40.04 -14.11
N ALA A 347 -5.84 -40.38 -12.97
CA ALA A 347 -6.36 -40.08 -11.64
C ALA A 347 -5.61 -38.87 -11.04
N ALA A 348 -4.28 -38.86 -11.13
CA ALA A 348 -3.47 -37.75 -10.68
C ALA A 348 -3.53 -36.54 -11.64
N LYS A 349 -3.92 -35.38 -11.11
CA LYS A 349 -3.70 -34.05 -11.73
C LYS A 349 -2.65 -33.24 -10.94
N ALA A 350 -1.92 -32.34 -11.58
CA ALA A 350 -1.21 -31.28 -10.86
C ALA A 350 -2.24 -30.33 -10.25
N ILE A 351 -2.08 -29.92 -8.98
CA ILE A 351 -3.00 -28.98 -8.33
C ILE A 351 -2.48 -27.55 -8.57
N PRO A 352 -3.25 -26.64 -9.19
CA PRO A 352 -2.85 -25.25 -9.37
C PRO A 352 -2.43 -24.59 -8.06
N VAL A 353 -1.38 -23.77 -8.11
CA VAL A 353 -0.85 -23.07 -6.93
C VAL A 353 -1.90 -22.14 -6.30
N SER A 354 -2.81 -21.57 -7.10
CA SER A 354 -3.98 -20.84 -6.61
C SER A 354 -4.98 -21.70 -5.81
N GLU A 355 -5.23 -22.94 -6.23
CA GLU A 355 -6.09 -23.90 -5.50
C GLU A 355 -5.43 -24.28 -4.15
N LEU A 356 -4.09 -24.41 -4.12
CA LEU A 356 -3.32 -24.68 -2.89
C LEU A 356 -3.36 -23.51 -1.89
N TYR A 357 -3.11 -22.27 -2.31
CA TYR A 357 -3.10 -21.11 -1.39
C TYR A 357 -4.49 -20.59 -0.98
N GLN A 358 -5.59 -21.13 -1.52
CA GLN A 358 -6.96 -20.78 -1.12
C GLN A 358 -7.42 -21.48 0.18
N GLY A 359 -6.69 -22.48 0.68
CA GLY A 359 -7.03 -23.17 1.94
C GLY A 359 -6.88 -22.26 3.16
N GLN A 360 -7.89 -22.22 4.03
CA GLN A 360 -7.88 -21.42 5.27
C GLN A 360 -6.69 -21.75 6.18
N ASP A 361 -6.28 -23.03 6.23
CA ASP A 361 -5.09 -23.47 6.98
C ASP A 361 -3.81 -22.81 6.49
N ILE A 362 -3.66 -22.57 5.18
CA ILE A 362 -2.44 -21.97 4.61
C ILE A 362 -2.39 -20.46 4.86
N GLN A 363 -3.54 -19.77 4.81
CA GLN A 363 -3.62 -18.38 5.28
C GLN A 363 -3.25 -18.26 6.77
N ARG A 364 -3.73 -19.20 7.59
CA ARG A 364 -3.36 -19.31 9.02
C ARG A 364 -1.88 -19.65 9.26
N ILE A 365 -1.26 -20.44 8.37
CA ILE A 365 0.18 -20.73 8.42
C ILE A 365 1.01 -19.49 8.09
N ILE A 366 0.62 -18.71 7.08
CA ILE A 366 1.31 -17.48 6.64
C ILE A 366 1.21 -16.37 7.70
N GLY A 367 0.03 -16.19 8.30
CA GLY A 367 -0.23 -15.13 9.27
C GLY A 367 -0.48 -13.75 8.64
N PRO A 368 -0.60 -12.69 9.45
CA PRO A 368 -0.81 -11.33 8.97
C PRO A 368 0.43 -10.78 8.24
N ASP A 369 0.23 -9.76 7.39
CA ASP A 369 1.31 -9.06 6.69
C ASP A 369 2.23 -8.35 7.70
N ILE A 370 3.50 -8.77 7.75
CA ILE A 370 4.53 -8.20 8.64
C ILE A 370 4.66 -6.69 8.43
N PHE A 371 4.56 -6.20 7.19
CA PHE A 371 4.77 -4.81 6.83
C PHE A 371 3.47 -4.04 6.59
N GLN A 372 2.34 -4.49 7.18
CA GLN A 372 1.02 -3.88 7.00
C GLN A 372 1.00 -2.34 7.15
N LYS A 373 1.83 -1.81 8.07
CA LYS A 373 1.99 -0.38 8.37
C LYS A 373 2.57 0.46 7.22
N ILE A 374 3.34 -0.13 6.31
CA ILE A 374 4.09 0.60 5.26
C ILE A 374 3.25 0.63 3.99
N VAL A 375 2.56 1.74 3.74
CA VAL A 375 1.78 1.97 2.51
C VAL A 375 2.73 2.45 1.39
N PRO A 376 2.76 1.80 0.21
CA PRO A 376 3.70 2.16 -0.85
C PRO A 376 3.40 3.52 -1.48
N MET A 377 4.43 4.25 -1.93
CA MET A 377 4.27 5.61 -2.48
C MET A 377 3.27 5.68 -3.65
N ALA A 378 3.28 4.69 -4.54
CA ALA A 378 2.30 4.57 -5.63
C ALA A 378 0.86 4.33 -5.12
N VAL A 379 0.70 3.65 -3.97
CA VAL A 379 -0.62 3.48 -3.34
C VAL A 379 -1.04 4.77 -2.64
N THR A 380 -0.14 5.53 -2.00
CA THR A 380 -0.50 6.84 -1.43
C THR A 380 -0.86 7.86 -2.51
N GLU A 381 -0.28 7.75 -3.72
CA GLU A 381 -0.69 8.52 -4.90
C GLU A 381 -2.11 8.14 -5.35
N SER A 382 -2.38 6.86 -5.63
CA SER A 382 -3.71 6.38 -6.01
C SER A 382 -4.77 6.60 -4.91
N ALA A 383 -4.39 6.56 -3.62
CA ALA A 383 -5.26 6.90 -2.50
C ALA A 383 -5.56 8.41 -2.45
N SER A 384 -4.57 9.28 -2.71
CA SER A 384 -4.79 10.73 -2.82
C SER A 384 -5.71 11.09 -4.00
N LEU A 385 -5.61 10.36 -5.12
CA LEU A 385 -6.55 10.48 -6.24
C LEU A 385 -7.97 10.04 -5.83
N TYR A 386 -8.09 8.98 -5.04
CA TYR A 386 -9.37 8.55 -4.48
C TYR A 386 -9.94 9.54 -3.45
N ASP A 387 -9.10 10.16 -2.61
CA ASP A 387 -9.50 11.21 -1.68
C ASP A 387 -10.03 12.45 -2.41
N GLU A 388 -9.46 12.84 -3.55
CA GLU A 388 -10.03 13.90 -4.40
C GLU A 388 -11.32 13.47 -5.12
N GLU A 389 -11.50 12.20 -5.51
CA GLU A 389 -12.81 11.70 -5.98
C GLU A 389 -13.87 11.66 -4.86
N LYS A 390 -13.49 11.28 -3.63
CA LYS A 390 -14.32 11.42 -2.43
C LYS A 390 -14.65 12.89 -2.13
N ALA A 391 -13.70 13.81 -2.30
CA ALA A 391 -13.91 15.24 -2.14
C ALA A 391 -14.86 15.81 -3.20
N LYS A 392 -14.72 15.42 -4.48
CA LYS A 392 -15.67 15.74 -5.56
C LYS A 392 -17.08 15.24 -5.24
N LEU A 393 -17.21 14.00 -4.73
CA LEU A 393 -18.49 13.45 -4.29
C LEU A 393 -19.11 14.30 -3.16
N ILE A 394 -18.35 14.61 -2.11
CA ILE A 394 -18.82 15.45 -1.00
C ILE A 394 -19.21 16.86 -1.49
N ARG A 395 -18.40 17.49 -2.36
CA ARG A 395 -18.68 18.82 -2.94
C ARG A 395 -20.00 18.80 -3.73
N ALA A 396 -20.14 17.87 -4.68
CA ALA A 396 -21.32 17.78 -5.56
C ALA A 396 -22.62 17.35 -4.84
N GLU A 397 -22.54 16.64 -3.71
CA GLU A 397 -23.70 16.39 -2.85
C GLU A 397 -23.99 17.57 -1.90
N SER A 398 -22.97 18.29 -1.41
CA SER A 398 -23.18 19.50 -0.58
C SER A 398 -23.81 20.62 -1.39
N GLU A 399 -23.29 20.92 -2.58
CA GLU A 399 -23.85 21.88 -3.53
C GLU A 399 -25.31 21.57 -3.86
N ARG A 400 -25.65 20.29 -4.09
CA ARG A 400 -27.04 19.86 -4.36
C ARG A 400 -27.98 20.00 -3.15
N VAL A 401 -27.42 20.01 -1.94
CA VAL A 401 -28.16 20.26 -0.68
C VAL A 401 -28.32 21.76 -0.44
N GLU A 402 -27.30 22.57 -0.78
CA GLU A 402 -27.27 24.02 -0.68
C GLU A 402 -28.21 24.67 -1.71
N VAL A 403 -28.08 24.36 -3.00
CA VAL A 403 -29.01 24.82 -4.06
C VAL A 403 -30.47 24.51 -3.68
N ALA A 404 -30.74 23.31 -3.13
CA ALA A 404 -32.09 22.97 -2.69
C ALA A 404 -32.51 23.63 -1.36
N ASN A 405 -31.59 24.04 -0.50
CA ASN A 405 -31.90 24.90 0.65
C ASN A 405 -32.27 26.32 0.19
N ASP A 406 -31.56 26.83 -0.81
CA ASP A 406 -31.71 28.19 -1.34
C ASP A 406 -32.97 28.30 -2.20
N GLU A 407 -33.28 27.30 -3.04
CA GLU A 407 -34.58 27.17 -3.71
C GLU A 407 -35.74 27.20 -2.71
N MET A 408 -35.61 26.52 -1.56
CA MET A 408 -36.63 26.53 -0.51
C MET A 408 -36.72 27.90 0.18
N ALA A 409 -35.59 28.53 0.48
CA ALA A 409 -35.56 29.85 1.12
C ALA A 409 -36.15 30.93 0.19
N ALA A 410 -35.71 30.99 -1.06
CA ALA A 410 -36.23 31.92 -2.07
C ALA A 410 -37.71 31.66 -2.39
N SER A 411 -38.17 30.41 -2.37
CA SER A 411 -39.60 30.09 -2.52
C SER A 411 -40.43 30.60 -1.33
N LEU A 412 -39.94 30.48 -0.10
CA LEU A 412 -40.65 30.98 1.08
C LEU A 412 -40.65 32.52 1.13
N ASP A 413 -39.53 33.16 0.81
CA ASP A 413 -39.39 34.63 0.73
C ASP A 413 -40.29 35.23 -0.36
N TYR A 414 -40.30 34.65 -1.56
CA TYR A 414 -41.20 35.05 -2.66
C TYR A 414 -42.68 34.98 -2.27
N LEU A 415 -43.07 33.96 -1.49
CA LEU A 415 -44.43 33.81 -0.97
C LEU A 415 -44.68 34.65 0.30
N LYS A 416 -43.63 35.24 0.91
CA LYS A 416 -43.66 35.95 2.20
C LYS A 416 -44.13 35.08 3.38
N LEU A 417 -43.76 33.81 3.35
CA LEU A 417 -44.09 32.81 4.36
C LEU A 417 -42.91 32.63 5.35
N PRO A 418 -43.16 32.56 6.68
CA PRO A 418 -44.46 32.40 7.33
C PRO A 418 -45.23 33.71 7.61
N ASP A 419 -44.57 34.87 7.58
CA ASP A 419 -45.10 36.18 8.04
C ASP A 419 -46.54 36.48 7.60
N SER A 420 -46.89 36.24 6.34
CA SER A 420 -48.22 36.53 5.81
C SER A 420 -49.35 35.73 6.47
N LEU A 421 -49.06 34.54 7.03
CA LEU A 421 -50.04 33.72 7.75
C LEU A 421 -50.31 34.26 9.16
N ASN A 422 -49.32 34.86 9.82
CA ASN A 422 -49.50 35.46 11.14
C ASN A 422 -50.39 36.71 11.04
N VAL A 423 -50.22 37.51 9.99
CA VAL A 423 -51.11 38.65 9.67
C VAL A 423 -52.54 38.16 9.43
N LEU A 424 -52.71 37.12 8.60
CA LEU A 424 -54.00 36.50 8.28
C LEU A 424 -54.75 35.88 9.47
N LYS A 425 -54.08 35.70 10.63
CA LYS A 425 -54.71 35.26 11.89
C LYS A 425 -55.21 36.43 12.76
N GLY A 426 -55.18 37.67 12.27
CA GLY A 426 -55.70 38.85 12.96
C GLY A 426 -54.67 39.59 13.83
N GLY A 427 -53.37 39.45 13.54
CA GLY A 427 -52.26 40.00 14.35
C GLY A 427 -52.10 41.53 14.36
N MET A 428 -53.15 42.31 14.10
CA MET A 428 -53.05 43.76 13.88
C MET A 428 -52.72 44.57 15.15
N ASP A 429 -53.10 44.07 16.34
CA ASP A 429 -52.73 44.69 17.63
C ASP A 429 -51.26 44.44 18.04
N GLN A 430 -50.53 43.56 17.33
CA GLN A 430 -49.15 43.18 17.65
C GLN A 430 -48.09 43.90 16.77
N GLU A 431 -48.51 44.87 15.94
CA GLU A 431 -47.61 45.66 15.08
C GLU A 431 -47.04 46.94 15.73
N MET A 432 -47.26 47.14 17.04
CA MET A 432 -46.66 48.25 17.81
C MET A 432 -45.70 47.80 18.92
N SER A 433 -45.62 46.48 19.20
CA SER A 433 -44.50 45.86 19.90
C SER A 433 -43.26 45.81 18.99
N VAL A 434 -42.08 45.70 19.61
CA VAL A 434 -40.81 45.51 18.90
C VAL A 434 -40.77 44.14 18.23
N ASP A 435 -40.04 44.05 17.12
CA ASP A 435 -39.70 42.77 16.48
C ASP A 435 -38.77 41.98 17.42
N ASP A 436 -39.19 40.80 17.90
CA ASP A 436 -38.46 40.03 18.93
C ASP A 436 -36.99 39.77 18.54
N ASP A 437 -36.72 39.58 17.24
CA ASP A 437 -35.35 39.45 16.71
C ASP A 437 -34.53 40.73 16.96
N PHE A 438 -35.11 41.92 16.76
CA PHE A 438 -34.41 43.19 17.02
C PHE A 438 -34.12 43.41 18.51
N ARG A 439 -35.08 43.11 19.39
CA ARG A 439 -34.86 43.20 20.84
C ARG A 439 -33.73 42.25 21.27
N LYS A 440 -33.76 41.02 20.77
CA LYS A 440 -32.70 40.02 20.98
C LYS A 440 -31.34 40.48 20.44
N TRP A 441 -31.27 41.12 19.26
CA TRP A 441 -30.00 41.67 18.75
C TRP A 441 -29.42 42.75 19.67
N CYS A 442 -30.26 43.61 20.26
CA CYS A 442 -29.84 44.58 21.26
C CYS A 442 -29.39 43.92 22.58
N GLU A 443 -30.11 42.91 23.07
CA GLU A 443 -29.72 42.11 24.25
C GLU A 443 -28.35 41.42 24.07
N GLU A 444 -28.10 40.81 22.91
CA GLU A 444 -26.81 40.17 22.60
C GLU A 444 -25.65 41.19 22.44
N LEU A 445 -25.90 42.38 21.88
CA LEU A 445 -24.89 43.45 21.80
C LEU A 445 -24.57 44.10 23.15
N ALA A 446 -25.53 44.14 24.07
CA ALA A 446 -25.37 44.61 25.45
C ALA A 446 -24.62 43.60 26.34
N GLY A 447 -24.76 42.30 26.07
CA GLY A 447 -24.00 41.24 26.77
C GLY A 447 -22.53 41.14 26.36
N HIS A 448 -22.11 41.75 25.25
CA HIS A 448 -20.77 41.60 24.69
C HIS A 448 -19.76 42.62 25.25
N ALA A 449 -18.49 42.24 25.37
CA ALA A 449 -17.41 43.15 25.76
C ALA A 449 -17.14 44.26 24.70
N PRO A 450 -16.40 45.33 25.03
CA PRO A 450 -15.86 46.26 24.03
C PRO A 450 -14.88 45.56 23.08
N PHE A 451 -15.06 45.73 21.77
CA PHE A 451 -14.14 45.14 20.78
C PHE A 451 -12.71 45.68 20.87
N THR A 452 -12.52 46.88 21.43
CA THR A 452 -11.20 47.50 21.61
C THR A 452 -10.23 46.59 22.36
N SER A 453 -10.63 45.96 23.47
CA SER A 453 -9.73 45.08 24.23
C SER A 453 -9.30 43.82 23.46
N ALA A 454 -10.12 43.35 22.52
CA ALA A 454 -9.74 42.23 21.64
C ALA A 454 -8.71 42.69 20.59
N PHE A 455 -8.90 43.87 19.99
CA PHE A 455 -7.92 44.45 19.07
C PHE A 455 -6.61 44.84 19.76
N ASP A 456 -6.65 45.29 21.02
CA ASP A 456 -5.45 45.59 21.81
C ASP A 456 -4.66 44.29 22.09
N GLN A 457 -5.32 43.22 22.54
CA GLN A 457 -4.71 41.90 22.73
C GLN A 457 -4.07 41.33 21.45
N LEU A 458 -4.73 41.47 20.30
CA LEU A 458 -4.18 41.05 19.00
C LEU A 458 -2.90 41.83 18.63
N ASN A 459 -2.85 43.13 18.93
CA ASN A 459 -1.64 43.93 18.71
C ASN A 459 -0.49 43.53 19.65
N ASP A 460 -0.77 43.23 20.91
CA ASP A 460 0.23 42.77 21.87
C ASP A 460 0.78 41.38 21.49
N ASP A 461 -0.08 40.41 21.13
CA ASP A 461 0.38 39.09 20.69
C ASP A 461 1.20 39.14 19.40
N LYS A 462 0.76 39.94 18.41
CA LYS A 462 1.55 40.24 17.20
C LYS A 462 2.90 40.87 17.53
N ALA A 463 2.97 41.81 18.49
CA ALA A 463 4.21 42.45 18.91
C ALA A 463 5.15 41.46 19.62
N ASN A 464 4.61 40.58 20.46
CA ASN A 464 5.34 39.49 21.11
C ASN A 464 5.93 38.53 20.08
N ILE A 465 5.12 37.98 19.17
CA ILE A 465 5.56 37.06 18.10
C ILE A 465 6.62 37.71 17.20
N THR A 466 6.42 38.97 16.80
CA THR A 466 7.41 39.72 16.02
C THR A 466 8.73 39.83 16.77
N THR A 467 8.69 40.10 18.08
CA THR A 467 9.89 40.20 18.94
C THR A 467 10.60 38.84 19.11
N LEU A 468 9.85 37.73 19.21
CA LEU A 468 10.41 36.37 19.30
C LEU A 468 11.10 35.95 17.98
N LEU A 469 10.51 36.27 16.83
CA LEU A 469 11.11 36.05 15.50
C LEU A 469 12.39 36.88 15.31
N ASP A 470 12.32 38.18 15.62
CA ASP A 470 13.47 39.09 15.55
C ASP A 470 14.59 38.67 16.52
N GLY A 471 14.24 38.19 17.72
CA GLY A 471 15.16 37.63 18.70
C GLY A 471 15.85 36.37 18.18
N SER A 472 15.08 35.43 17.63
CA SER A 472 15.58 34.18 17.04
C SER A 472 16.55 34.44 15.87
N MET A 473 16.22 35.39 14.99
CA MET A 473 17.12 35.81 13.91
C MET A 473 18.45 36.36 14.46
N LYS A 474 18.39 37.26 15.45
CA LYS A 474 19.57 37.84 16.12
C LYS A 474 20.43 36.78 16.81
N GLN A 475 19.85 35.70 17.34
CA GLN A 475 20.62 34.59 17.91
C GLN A 475 21.44 33.84 16.84
N LEU A 476 20.84 33.55 15.68
CA LEU A 476 21.51 32.87 14.56
C LEU A 476 22.63 33.75 13.96
N ASP A 477 22.35 35.03 13.74
CA ASP A 477 23.32 36.00 13.21
C ASP A 477 24.51 36.18 14.17
N MET A 478 24.25 36.18 15.49
CA MET A 478 25.29 36.24 16.51
C MET A 478 26.18 34.99 16.50
N GLU A 479 25.60 33.78 16.44
CA GLU A 479 26.35 32.52 16.39
C GLU A 479 27.21 32.40 15.13
N GLU A 480 26.68 32.77 13.96
CA GLU A 480 27.46 32.80 12.72
C GLU A 480 28.63 33.78 12.83
N SER A 481 28.38 34.99 13.35
CA SER A 481 29.44 35.99 13.54
C SER A 481 30.53 35.52 14.51
N VAL A 482 30.20 34.71 15.52
CA VAL A 482 31.15 34.13 16.47
C VAL A 482 31.93 32.98 15.83
N CYS A 483 31.25 32.07 15.12
CA CYS A 483 31.86 30.96 14.40
C CYS A 483 32.90 31.48 13.38
N GLU A 484 32.56 32.52 12.62
CA GLU A 484 33.45 33.06 11.59
C GLU A 484 34.58 33.95 12.14
N LYS A 485 34.36 34.65 13.28
CA LYS A 485 35.45 35.29 14.04
C LYS A 485 36.45 34.26 14.58
N MET A 486 35.98 33.13 15.10
CA MET A 486 36.85 32.05 15.58
C MET A 486 37.58 31.36 14.42
N ARG A 487 36.90 31.10 13.30
CA ARG A 487 37.54 30.63 12.05
C ARG A 487 38.63 31.58 11.57
N SER A 488 38.37 32.89 11.57
CA SER A 488 39.36 33.91 11.20
C SER A 488 40.56 33.95 12.15
N LYS A 489 40.36 33.67 13.45
CA LYS A 489 41.40 33.72 14.49
C LYS A 489 42.29 32.47 14.54
N TYR A 490 41.73 31.29 14.29
CA TYR A 490 42.41 29.99 14.44
C TYR A 490 42.62 29.25 13.10
N GLY A 491 42.04 29.74 12.00
CA GLY A 491 42.26 29.23 10.65
C GLY A 491 41.94 27.74 10.51
N VAL A 492 42.97 26.96 10.13
CA VAL A 492 42.87 25.51 9.89
C VAL A 492 42.58 24.72 11.19
N GLU A 493 42.91 25.28 12.36
CA GLU A 493 42.62 24.65 13.66
C GLU A 493 41.12 24.68 13.99
N TRP A 494 40.35 25.62 13.40
CA TRP A 494 38.90 25.74 13.62
C TRP A 494 38.10 24.82 12.67
N THR A 495 38.12 23.53 12.97
CA THR A 495 37.50 22.47 12.17
C THR A 495 35.96 22.47 12.16
N GLN A 496 35.31 23.36 12.91
CA GLN A 496 33.86 23.52 12.96
C GLN A 496 33.28 23.93 11.59
N GLN A 497 32.21 23.25 11.14
CA GLN A 497 31.51 23.59 9.90
C GLN A 497 30.93 25.03 9.91
N PRO A 498 30.84 25.74 8.76
CA PRO A 498 30.23 27.07 8.70
C PRO A 498 28.73 27.06 9.01
N SER A 499 28.28 27.97 9.88
CA SER A 499 26.89 28.02 10.35
C SER A 499 25.88 28.41 9.27
N SER A 500 26.26 29.26 8.31
CA SER A 500 25.39 29.79 7.25
C SER A 500 24.62 28.71 6.47
N ARG A 501 25.24 27.55 6.23
CA ARG A 501 24.62 26.41 5.53
C ARG A 501 23.68 25.60 6.43
N LEU A 502 23.92 25.59 7.74
CA LEU A 502 23.13 24.85 8.72
C LEU A 502 21.90 25.64 9.19
N THR A 503 21.99 26.97 9.22
CA THR A 503 20.88 27.87 9.62
C THR A 503 19.95 28.25 8.47
N ALA A 504 20.20 27.76 7.25
CA ALA A 504 19.50 28.16 6.04
C ALA A 504 17.98 27.86 6.05
N THR A 505 17.58 26.70 6.60
CA THR A 505 16.17 26.32 6.80
C THR A 505 15.52 27.21 7.86
N LEU A 506 16.06 27.22 9.08
CA LEU A 506 15.57 28.04 10.20
C LEU A 506 15.38 29.52 9.83
N ARG A 507 16.33 30.10 9.07
CA ARG A 507 16.22 31.47 8.55
C ARG A 507 15.14 31.65 7.48
N SER A 508 14.80 30.61 6.73
CA SER A 508 13.65 30.64 5.83
C SER A 508 12.34 30.51 6.59
N ASP A 509 12.28 29.64 7.59
CA ASP A 509 11.11 29.45 8.43
C ASP A 509 10.78 30.77 9.17
N ILE A 510 11.77 31.43 9.78
CA ILE A 510 11.64 32.78 10.38
C ILE A 510 11.07 33.81 9.38
N ARG A 511 11.51 33.79 8.11
CA ARG A 511 10.97 34.71 7.08
C ARG A 511 9.54 34.36 6.69
N ASN A 512 9.21 33.08 6.58
CA ASN A 512 7.88 32.61 6.22
C ASN A 512 6.86 32.98 7.31
N TYR A 513 7.18 32.73 8.59
CA TYR A 513 6.33 33.13 9.72
C TYR A 513 6.20 34.66 9.83
N ARG A 514 7.28 35.43 9.56
CA ARG A 514 7.19 36.89 9.49
C ARG A 514 6.21 37.36 8.41
N GLY A 515 6.27 36.76 7.22
CA GLY A 515 5.34 37.05 6.13
C GLY A 515 3.88 36.74 6.48
N ALA A 516 3.62 35.58 7.11
CA ALA A 516 2.28 35.21 7.57
C ALA A 516 1.73 36.19 8.63
N VAL A 517 2.57 36.69 9.55
CA VAL A 517 2.19 37.70 10.55
C VAL A 517 1.92 39.08 9.91
N GLU A 518 2.60 39.42 8.82
CA GLU A 518 2.38 40.66 8.05
C GLU A 518 1.10 40.59 7.20
N GLU A 519 0.79 39.43 6.63
CA GLU A 519 -0.48 39.15 5.94
C GLU A 519 -1.67 39.14 6.91
N ALA A 520 -1.54 38.46 8.05
CA ALA A 520 -2.55 38.50 9.13
C ALA A 520 -2.81 39.93 9.63
N SER A 521 -1.74 40.71 9.86
CA SER A 521 -1.87 42.13 10.21
C SER A 521 -2.59 42.98 9.15
N THR A 522 -2.64 42.54 7.89
CA THR A 522 -3.39 43.22 6.83
C THR A 522 -4.88 42.86 6.91
N SER A 523 -5.21 41.65 7.37
CA SER A 523 -6.59 41.24 7.71
C SER A 523 -7.09 41.91 8.98
N ASP A 524 -6.27 42.02 10.04
CA ASP A 524 -6.62 42.74 11.28
C ASP A 524 -6.98 44.20 11.00
N ALA A 525 -6.22 44.86 10.12
CA ALA A 525 -6.49 46.24 9.71
C ALA A 525 -7.84 46.38 8.96
N GLN A 526 -8.27 45.34 8.23
CA GLN A 526 -9.59 45.31 7.57
C GLN A 526 -10.72 45.06 8.59
N LEU A 527 -10.52 44.16 9.55
CA LEU A 527 -11.46 43.96 10.67
C LEU A 527 -11.61 45.24 11.48
N TYR A 528 -10.51 45.91 11.82
CA TYR A 528 -10.55 47.18 12.55
C TYR A 528 -11.23 48.30 11.75
N ALA A 529 -11.01 48.36 10.43
CA ALA A 529 -11.73 49.31 9.56
C ALA A 529 -13.24 49.02 9.49
N THR A 530 -13.65 47.74 9.48
CA THR A 530 -15.05 47.33 9.53
C THR A 530 -15.69 47.67 10.88
N TYR A 531 -14.99 47.42 11.99
CA TYR A 531 -15.40 47.87 13.33
C TYR A 531 -15.60 49.39 13.35
N ARG A 532 -14.63 50.18 12.88
CA ARG A 532 -14.73 51.65 12.78
C ARG A 532 -15.88 52.15 11.90
N GLN A 533 -16.30 51.38 10.90
CA GLN A 533 -17.44 51.72 10.05
C GLN A 533 -18.79 51.58 10.77
N PHE A 534 -18.91 50.64 11.71
CA PHE A 534 -20.15 50.33 12.42
C PHE A 534 -20.17 50.73 13.91
N GLU A 535 -19.05 51.22 14.46
CA GLU A 535 -18.86 51.69 15.84
C GLU A 535 -20.07 52.49 16.38
N SER A 536 -20.52 53.51 15.65
CA SER A 536 -21.67 54.35 16.01
C SER A 536 -23.04 53.62 15.98
N ASP A 537 -23.21 52.61 15.11
CA ASP A 537 -24.42 51.79 15.05
C ASP A 537 -24.42 50.67 16.12
N PHE A 538 -23.24 50.15 16.48
CA PHE A 538 -23.07 49.23 17.61
C PHE A 538 -23.34 49.93 18.95
N ASP A 539 -22.83 51.15 19.15
CA ASP A 539 -23.08 51.93 20.36
C ASP A 539 -24.57 52.29 20.50
N GLU A 540 -25.27 52.64 19.42
CA GLU A 540 -26.73 52.84 19.44
C GLU A 540 -27.48 51.55 19.83
N MET A 541 -27.11 50.39 19.28
CA MET A 541 -27.79 49.12 19.60
C MET A 541 -27.46 48.61 21.01
N ARG A 542 -26.20 48.73 21.45
CA ARG A 542 -25.75 48.35 22.79
C ARG A 542 -26.44 49.18 23.87
N SER A 543 -26.38 50.50 23.75
CA SER A 543 -27.00 51.40 24.75
C SER A 543 -28.51 51.14 24.88
N ALA A 544 -29.22 50.91 23.78
CA ALA A 544 -30.64 50.55 23.82
C ALA A 544 -30.93 49.16 24.42
N GLY A 545 -29.98 48.23 24.37
CA GLY A 545 -30.06 46.94 25.09
C GLY A 545 -29.74 47.07 26.59
N GLU A 546 -28.74 47.89 26.94
CA GLU A 546 -28.34 48.15 28.33
C GLU A 546 -29.39 48.94 29.13
N THR A 547 -30.17 49.82 28.48
CA THR A 547 -31.24 50.61 29.13
C THR A 547 -32.65 50.02 29.03
N ASP A 548 -32.82 48.88 28.32
CA ASP A 548 -34.12 48.33 27.89
C ASP A 548 -34.98 49.32 27.07
N GLU A 549 -34.31 50.25 26.35
CA GLU A 549 -34.93 51.23 25.45
C GLU A 549 -34.92 50.78 23.97
N ALA A 550 -34.76 49.48 23.70
CA ALA A 550 -34.86 48.89 22.36
C ALA A 550 -36.16 49.31 21.65
N ASP A 551 -37.28 49.38 22.38
CA ASP A 551 -38.56 49.92 21.95
C ASP A 551 -38.47 51.37 21.43
N VAL A 552 -37.74 52.22 22.14
CA VAL A 552 -37.56 53.63 21.78
C VAL A 552 -36.66 53.75 20.55
N LEU A 553 -35.59 52.95 20.46
CA LEU A 553 -34.72 52.91 19.28
C LEU A 553 -35.46 52.41 18.03
N TYR A 554 -36.24 51.34 18.16
CA TYR A 554 -37.04 50.74 17.09
C TYR A 554 -38.10 51.73 16.58
N GLN A 555 -38.87 52.35 17.49
CA GLN A 555 -39.86 53.37 17.13
C GLN A 555 -39.21 54.61 16.51
N ARG A 556 -38.05 55.05 17.01
CA ARG A 556 -37.24 56.14 16.43
C ARG A 556 -36.80 55.82 15.00
N ALA A 557 -36.38 54.59 14.74
CA ALA A 557 -36.00 54.13 13.40
C ALA A 557 -37.20 54.00 12.46
N MET A 558 -38.33 53.46 12.92
CA MET A 558 -39.58 53.37 12.13
C MET A 558 -40.13 54.75 11.74
N ILE A 559 -40.12 55.72 12.67
CA ILE A 559 -40.49 57.11 12.37
C ILE A 559 -39.52 57.72 11.34
N LYS A 560 -38.20 57.46 11.46
CA LYS A 560 -37.17 57.90 10.50
C LYS A 560 -37.32 57.23 9.12
N ALA A 561 -37.93 56.04 9.06
CA ALA A 561 -38.31 55.34 7.82
C ALA A 561 -39.69 55.78 7.26
N GLY A 562 -40.35 56.77 7.88
CA GLY A 562 -41.59 57.37 7.39
C GLY A 562 -42.88 56.78 7.95
N ALA A 563 -42.84 56.02 9.06
CA ALA A 563 -44.05 55.56 9.73
C ALA A 563 -44.86 56.76 10.30
N SER A 564 -46.12 56.87 9.92
CA SER A 564 -47.01 57.96 10.35
C SER A 564 -47.54 57.73 11.76
N LYS A 565 -47.59 58.77 12.59
CA LYS A 565 -48.01 58.68 13.99
C LYS A 565 -49.53 58.54 14.12
N GLY A 566 -50.01 57.30 14.08
CA GLY A 566 -51.41 56.94 14.28
C GLY A 566 -51.96 57.44 15.62
N LYS A 567 -53.12 58.11 15.58
CA LYS A 567 -53.83 58.57 16.79
C LYS A 567 -54.86 57.53 17.23
N SER A 568 -54.59 56.89 18.37
CA SER A 568 -55.56 56.23 19.29
C SER A 568 -56.43 55.08 18.72
N PRO A 569 -56.77 54.06 19.53
CA PRO A 569 -57.50 52.89 19.05
C PRO A 569 -58.92 53.22 18.60
N ARG A 570 -59.36 52.56 17.53
CA ARG A 570 -60.78 52.41 17.19
C ARG A 570 -61.31 51.10 17.79
N PRO A 571 -62.62 50.99 18.07
CA PRO A 571 -63.19 49.77 18.63
C PRO A 571 -63.10 48.62 17.63
N VAL A 572 -63.07 47.40 18.17
CA VAL A 572 -63.00 46.12 17.45
C VAL A 572 -64.03 46.03 16.33
N GLU A 573 -63.57 46.15 15.07
CA GLU A 573 -64.28 45.60 13.92
C GLU A 573 -63.93 44.10 13.82
N GLY A 574 -64.88 43.29 13.34
CA GLY A 574 -64.87 41.83 13.55
C GLY A 574 -63.66 41.10 12.97
N ASN A 575 -63.13 40.13 13.72
CA ASN A 575 -62.08 39.23 13.27
C ASN A 575 -62.56 38.39 12.08
N LEU A 576 -61.69 38.12 11.11
CA LEU A 576 -62.03 37.41 9.84
C LEU A 576 -62.44 35.93 10.01
N LEU A 577 -62.60 35.48 11.25
CA LEU A 577 -62.96 34.13 11.68
C LEU A 577 -64.47 33.96 11.95
N ASP A 578 -65.25 35.05 11.99
CA ASP A 578 -66.64 35.07 12.48
C ASP A 578 -67.71 35.16 11.36
N ASP A 579 -67.28 35.20 10.08
CA ASP A 579 -68.15 35.37 8.91
C ASP A 579 -68.44 34.01 8.23
N ASP A 580 -69.23 33.21 8.95
CA ASP A 580 -69.43 31.78 8.77
C ASP A 580 -70.68 31.48 7.90
N PHE A 581 -70.53 31.22 6.60
CA PHE A 581 -71.65 30.68 5.77
C PHE A 581 -71.22 29.80 4.58
N VAL A 582 -71.47 28.49 4.74
CA VAL A 582 -71.86 27.46 3.74
C VAL A 582 -70.99 27.25 2.49
N ASP A 583 -70.47 26.02 2.40
CA ASP A 583 -69.94 25.31 1.21
C ASP A 583 -68.53 25.72 0.70
N GLY A 584 -67.56 25.72 1.62
CA GLY A 584 -66.12 25.70 1.33
C GLY A 584 -65.30 25.38 2.60
N PRO A 585 -64.05 24.88 2.48
CA PRO A 585 -63.19 24.69 3.64
C PRO A 585 -62.81 26.03 4.27
N THR A 586 -62.91 26.13 5.60
CA THR A 586 -62.75 27.36 6.37
C THR A 586 -61.39 28.02 6.14
N VAL A 587 -61.32 29.36 6.20
CA VAL A 587 -60.06 30.11 5.99
C VAL A 587 -58.99 29.64 7.00
N ALA A 588 -59.39 29.33 8.24
CA ALA A 588 -58.52 28.74 9.26
C ALA A 588 -57.95 27.36 8.85
N ASP A 589 -58.76 26.48 8.24
CA ASP A 589 -58.30 25.17 7.75
C ASP A 589 -57.32 25.33 6.58
N GLN A 590 -57.57 26.29 5.70
CA GLN A 590 -56.67 26.57 4.57
C GLN A 590 -55.30 27.08 5.09
N ILE A 591 -55.29 27.99 6.07
CA ILE A 591 -54.07 28.45 6.75
C ILE A 591 -53.34 27.28 7.44
N ALA A 592 -54.05 26.45 8.21
CA ALA A 592 -53.47 25.29 8.88
C ALA A 592 -52.84 24.28 7.92
N ASN A 593 -53.42 24.10 6.72
CA ASN A 593 -52.83 23.27 5.66
C ASN A 593 -51.54 23.88 5.07
N VAL A 594 -51.42 25.20 4.96
CA VAL A 594 -50.17 25.87 4.55
C VAL A 594 -49.09 25.71 5.64
N GLU A 595 -49.44 25.85 6.92
CA GLU A 595 -48.52 25.61 8.05
C GLU A 595 -48.05 24.15 8.12
N GLU A 596 -48.94 23.20 7.86
CA GLU A 596 -48.63 21.77 7.73
C GLU A 596 -47.61 21.50 6.62
N LEU A 597 -47.75 22.14 5.45
CA LEU A 597 -46.80 22.03 4.34
C LEU A 597 -45.44 22.67 4.67
N ILE A 598 -45.41 23.83 5.35
CA ILE A 598 -44.18 24.46 5.85
C ILE A 598 -43.47 23.56 6.87
N ARG A 599 -44.22 22.89 7.75
CA ARG A 599 -43.65 21.93 8.72
C ARG A 599 -43.05 20.71 8.03
N LYS A 600 -43.74 20.18 7.00
CA LYS A 600 -43.25 19.07 6.16
C LYS A 600 -41.96 19.46 5.40
N LEU A 601 -41.89 20.65 4.83
CA LEU A 601 -40.67 21.18 4.19
C LEU A 601 -39.50 21.28 5.18
N ASN A 602 -39.73 21.83 6.38
CA ASN A 602 -38.71 21.91 7.43
C ASN A 602 -38.32 20.55 8.04
N LEU A 603 -39.12 19.50 7.86
CA LEU A 603 -38.72 18.12 8.17
C LEU A 603 -37.84 17.54 7.07
N VAL A 604 -38.16 17.78 5.79
CA VAL A 604 -37.34 17.36 4.64
C VAL A 604 -35.98 18.04 4.62
N LYS A 605 -35.91 19.35 4.96
CA LYS A 605 -34.64 20.09 5.12
C LYS A 605 -33.75 19.44 6.18
N ARG A 606 -34.32 19.03 7.33
CA ARG A 606 -33.60 18.33 8.40
C ARG A 606 -33.17 16.91 8.02
N GLU A 607 -34.05 16.15 7.35
CA GLU A 607 -33.69 14.82 6.82
C GLU A 607 -32.50 14.92 5.84
N ARG A 608 -32.55 15.87 4.90
CA ARG A 608 -31.48 16.11 3.94
C ARG A 608 -30.15 16.49 4.60
N ALA A 609 -30.19 17.39 5.60
CA ALA A 609 -29.00 17.79 6.35
C ALA A 609 -28.37 16.61 7.11
N GLN A 610 -29.18 15.76 7.75
CA GLN A 610 -28.70 14.56 8.42
C GLN A 610 -28.08 13.56 7.44
N VAL A 611 -28.71 13.30 6.29
CA VAL A 611 -28.17 12.37 5.29
C VAL A 611 -26.87 12.88 4.66
N LEU A 612 -26.71 14.21 4.49
CA LEU A 612 -25.43 14.80 4.08
C LEU A 612 -24.35 14.62 5.15
N LYS A 613 -24.69 14.74 6.44
CA LYS A 613 -23.75 14.43 7.53
C LYS A 613 -23.37 12.95 7.54
N ASP A 614 -24.34 12.04 7.53
CA ASP A 614 -24.12 10.59 7.48
C ASP A 614 -23.22 10.17 6.30
N LEU A 615 -23.32 10.89 5.17
CA LEU A 615 -22.44 10.72 4.01
C LEU A 615 -21.03 11.26 4.28
N LYS A 616 -20.90 12.51 4.76
CA LYS A 616 -19.60 13.12 5.08
C LYS A 616 -18.82 12.27 6.09
N ASP A 617 -19.46 11.84 7.17
CA ASP A 617 -18.84 11.03 8.23
C ASP A 617 -18.32 9.69 7.65
N LYS A 618 -19.14 8.99 6.84
CA LYS A 618 -18.76 7.70 6.22
C LYS A 618 -17.65 7.83 5.18
N VAL A 619 -17.66 8.89 4.37
CA VAL A 619 -16.65 9.14 3.34
C VAL A 619 -15.29 9.52 3.96
N HIS A 620 -15.27 10.20 5.12
CA HIS A 620 -14.03 10.43 5.88
C HIS A 620 -13.50 9.15 6.55
N SER A 621 -14.37 8.24 7.00
CA SER A 621 -13.96 6.97 7.61
C SER A 621 -13.42 5.91 6.63
N ASP A 622 -13.30 6.24 5.34
CA ASP A 622 -13.14 5.27 4.26
C ASP A 622 -11.69 5.17 3.74
N ASP A 623 -10.98 4.11 4.14
CA ASP A 623 -9.63 3.78 3.67
C ASP A 623 -9.64 2.61 2.69
N ILE A 624 -9.14 2.85 1.47
CA ILE A 624 -9.01 1.83 0.41
C ILE A 624 -7.57 1.31 0.24
N SER A 625 -6.61 1.77 1.06
CA SER A 625 -5.18 1.48 0.90
C SER A 625 -4.88 -0.01 0.80
N ASN A 626 -5.55 -0.85 1.59
CA ASN A 626 -5.38 -2.31 1.53
C ASN A 626 -5.90 -2.92 0.21
N ILE A 627 -6.99 -2.39 -0.35
CA ILE A 627 -7.53 -2.82 -1.65
C ILE A 627 -6.55 -2.43 -2.77
N LEU A 628 -5.95 -1.25 -2.69
CA LEU A 628 -4.94 -0.76 -3.62
C LEU A 628 -3.62 -1.57 -3.54
N ILE A 629 -3.15 -1.89 -2.33
CA ILE A 629 -1.95 -2.73 -2.12
C ILE A 629 -2.14 -4.11 -2.76
N LEU A 630 -3.27 -4.77 -2.49
CA LEU A 630 -3.56 -6.12 -3.01
C LEU A 630 -3.68 -6.15 -4.53
N ASN A 631 -4.29 -5.13 -5.15
CA ASN A 631 -4.54 -5.10 -6.59
C ASN A 631 -3.46 -4.36 -7.40
N LYS A 632 -2.37 -3.89 -6.77
CA LYS A 632 -1.29 -3.09 -7.38
C LYS A 632 -0.80 -3.57 -8.75
N LYS A 633 -0.73 -4.90 -8.97
CA LYS A 633 -0.27 -5.52 -10.23
C LYS A 633 -1.33 -5.51 -11.36
N ALA A 634 -2.61 -5.32 -11.04
CA ALA A 634 -3.71 -5.16 -12.00
C ALA A 634 -4.14 -3.68 -12.18
N ILE A 635 -3.93 -2.87 -11.14
CA ILE A 635 -4.39 -1.48 -11.02
C ILE A 635 -3.86 -0.53 -12.10
N ALA A 636 -2.64 -0.75 -12.60
CA ALA A 636 -1.89 0.19 -13.46
C ALA A 636 -2.58 0.66 -14.77
N ASN A 637 -3.73 0.09 -15.15
CA ASN A 637 -4.60 0.60 -16.24
C ASN A 637 -6.11 0.58 -15.89
N GLN A 638 -6.49 0.38 -14.62
CA GLN A 638 -7.89 0.17 -14.20
C GLN A 638 -8.32 0.94 -12.95
N GLU A 639 -7.49 1.83 -12.40
CA GLU A 639 -7.77 2.60 -11.17
C GLU A 639 -9.17 3.22 -11.13
N SER A 640 -9.55 3.94 -12.20
CA SER A 640 -10.84 4.62 -12.30
C SER A 640 -12.05 3.67 -12.29
N GLN A 641 -11.87 2.39 -12.65
CA GLN A 641 -12.92 1.38 -12.56
C GLN A 641 -13.06 0.88 -11.12
N LEU A 642 -11.93 0.66 -10.43
CA LEU A 642 -11.91 0.31 -9.01
C LEU A 642 -12.50 1.44 -8.15
N PHE A 643 -12.06 2.69 -8.34
CA PHE A 643 -12.62 3.86 -7.67
C PHE A 643 -14.13 3.97 -7.89
N LYS A 644 -14.61 3.75 -9.12
CA LYS A 644 -16.04 3.83 -9.45
C LYS A 644 -16.87 2.75 -8.77
N ALA A 645 -16.36 1.51 -8.71
CA ALA A 645 -17.01 0.42 -7.99
C ALA A 645 -17.02 0.67 -6.48
N GLU A 646 -15.91 1.15 -5.93
CA GLU A 646 -15.78 1.41 -4.50
C GLU A 646 -16.63 2.62 -4.05
N LEU A 647 -16.74 3.67 -4.88
CA LEU A 647 -17.69 4.77 -4.65
C LEU A 647 -19.17 4.35 -4.78
N GLU A 648 -19.47 3.19 -5.39
CA GLU A 648 -20.85 2.74 -5.59
C GLU A 648 -21.54 2.44 -4.24
N LYS A 649 -20.79 2.11 -3.18
CA LYS A 649 -21.31 1.96 -1.81
C LYS A 649 -21.95 3.23 -1.24
N PHE A 650 -21.61 4.41 -1.78
CA PHE A 650 -22.21 5.69 -1.36
C PHE A 650 -23.51 6.03 -2.10
N ARG A 651 -23.86 5.32 -3.19
CA ARG A 651 -25.12 5.52 -3.97
C ARG A 651 -26.40 5.59 -3.12
N PRO A 652 -26.60 4.79 -2.05
CA PRO A 652 -27.83 4.87 -1.26
C PRO A 652 -28.05 6.25 -0.61
N HIS A 653 -26.97 6.94 -0.22
CA HIS A 653 -27.04 8.27 0.37
C HIS A 653 -27.34 9.33 -0.70
N GLN A 654 -26.66 9.29 -1.85
CA GLN A 654 -26.95 10.17 -3.00
C GLN A 654 -28.42 10.04 -3.45
N ASN A 655 -28.91 8.80 -3.56
CA ASN A 655 -30.30 8.51 -3.93
C ASN A 655 -31.29 9.06 -2.89
N ARG A 656 -30.96 9.02 -1.59
CA ARG A 656 -31.82 9.58 -0.53
C ARG A 656 -31.81 11.12 -0.53
N ILE A 657 -30.69 11.77 -0.80
CA ILE A 657 -30.61 13.23 -1.01
C ILE A 657 -31.47 13.63 -2.23
N LEU A 658 -31.35 12.90 -3.34
CA LEU A 658 -32.12 13.13 -4.56
C LEU A 658 -33.63 12.94 -4.34
N GLN A 659 -34.04 11.90 -3.60
CA GLN A 659 -35.44 11.71 -3.18
C GLN A 659 -35.94 12.84 -2.27
N ALA A 660 -35.13 13.31 -1.33
CA ALA A 660 -35.48 14.45 -0.48
C ALA A 660 -35.68 15.74 -1.30
N ASN A 661 -34.85 16.00 -2.31
CA ASN A 661 -35.00 17.14 -3.21
C ASN A 661 -36.27 17.05 -4.06
N HIS A 662 -36.59 15.89 -4.65
CA HIS A 662 -37.87 15.72 -5.36
C HIS A 662 -39.09 15.89 -4.46
N LYS A 663 -39.03 15.38 -3.22
CA LYS A 663 -40.07 15.55 -2.19
C LYS A 663 -40.25 17.02 -1.82
N GLN A 664 -39.15 17.77 -1.67
CA GLN A 664 -39.19 19.22 -1.46
C GLN A 664 -39.84 19.94 -2.64
N ALA A 665 -39.41 19.69 -3.88
CA ALA A 665 -39.95 20.34 -5.07
C ALA A 665 -41.47 20.10 -5.22
N SER A 666 -41.93 18.88 -4.91
CA SER A 666 -43.36 18.56 -4.87
C SER A 666 -44.11 19.36 -3.78
N LEU A 667 -43.54 19.44 -2.57
CA LEU A 667 -44.13 20.20 -1.46
C LEU A 667 -44.14 21.72 -1.72
N ILE A 668 -43.10 22.29 -2.34
CA ILE A 668 -43.08 23.71 -2.75
C ILE A 668 -44.18 23.96 -3.80
N LYS A 669 -44.32 23.09 -4.81
CA LYS A 669 -45.37 23.21 -5.82
C LYS A 669 -46.78 23.13 -5.21
N GLU A 670 -46.97 22.27 -4.21
CA GLU A 670 -48.23 22.18 -3.47
C GLU A 670 -48.49 23.42 -2.61
N LEU A 671 -47.48 23.89 -1.86
CA LEU A 671 -47.51 25.12 -1.05
C LEU A 671 -47.89 26.35 -1.89
N THR A 672 -47.20 26.54 -3.02
CA THR A 672 -47.47 27.64 -3.96
C THR A 672 -48.90 27.58 -4.52
N ARG A 673 -49.43 26.38 -4.79
CA ARG A 673 -50.85 26.21 -5.18
C ARG A 673 -51.78 26.64 -4.05
N THR A 674 -51.69 26.01 -2.86
CA THR A 674 -52.62 26.26 -1.75
C THR A 674 -52.59 27.72 -1.30
N TYR A 675 -51.41 28.34 -1.31
CA TYR A 675 -51.28 29.77 -0.98
C TYR A 675 -51.77 30.69 -2.11
N SER A 676 -51.57 30.32 -3.37
CA SER A 676 -52.18 31.05 -4.51
C SER A 676 -53.69 30.97 -4.50
N ASP A 677 -54.28 29.90 -3.96
CA ASP A 677 -55.73 29.75 -3.80
C ASP A 677 -56.24 30.59 -2.62
N LEU A 678 -55.54 30.60 -1.48
CA LEU A 678 -55.80 31.50 -0.35
C LEU A 678 -55.77 32.99 -0.74
N LEU A 679 -54.80 33.41 -1.56
CA LEU A 679 -54.67 34.79 -2.08
C LEU A 679 -55.75 35.20 -3.11
N LYS A 680 -56.68 34.30 -3.49
CA LYS A 680 -57.84 34.62 -4.35
C LYS A 680 -59.08 35.02 -3.56
N ASP A 681 -59.15 34.76 -2.24
CA ASP A 681 -60.25 35.28 -1.41
C ASP A 681 -60.21 36.82 -1.43
N LYS A 682 -61.37 37.43 -1.66
CA LYS A 682 -61.53 38.89 -1.73
C LYS A 682 -61.22 39.56 -0.41
N ARG A 683 -61.44 38.89 0.72
CA ARG A 683 -61.21 39.39 2.08
C ARG A 683 -59.73 39.68 2.33
N VAL A 684 -58.86 38.74 1.94
CA VAL A 684 -57.39 38.79 2.11
C VAL A 684 -56.74 39.99 1.40
N ARG A 685 -57.20 40.31 0.19
CA ARG A 685 -56.59 41.37 -0.65
C ARG A 685 -56.66 42.78 -0.05
N SER A 686 -57.72 43.07 0.70
CA SER A 686 -57.94 44.38 1.35
C SER A 686 -56.92 44.67 2.45
N GLU A 687 -56.51 43.64 3.18
CA GLU A 687 -55.55 43.75 4.28
C GLU A 687 -54.12 43.69 3.76
N GLN A 688 -53.84 42.76 2.84
CA GLN A 688 -52.55 42.62 2.16
C GLN A 688 -52.02 43.96 1.62
N THR A 689 -52.89 44.78 1.02
CA THR A 689 -52.51 46.08 0.43
C THR A 689 -52.12 47.13 1.48
N LYS A 690 -52.69 47.07 2.70
CA LYS A 690 -52.29 47.93 3.83
C LYS A 690 -50.99 47.43 4.46
N TYR A 691 -50.92 46.11 4.72
CA TYR A 691 -49.75 45.46 5.29
C TYR A 691 -48.50 45.65 4.42
N GLU A 692 -48.62 45.59 3.09
CA GLU A 692 -47.49 45.82 2.18
C GLU A 692 -46.85 47.21 2.32
N ALA A 693 -47.59 48.25 2.73
CA ALA A 693 -47.01 49.57 2.94
C ALA A 693 -46.19 49.63 4.24
N PHE A 694 -46.74 49.09 5.33
CA PHE A 694 -46.08 49.06 6.64
C PHE A 694 -44.91 48.07 6.68
N SER A 695 -45.09 46.87 6.14
CA SER A 695 -44.06 45.84 6.02
C SER A 695 -42.84 46.33 5.21
N ARG A 696 -43.01 47.17 4.18
CA ARG A 696 -41.86 47.79 3.47
C ARG A 696 -41.06 48.73 4.37
N GLN A 697 -41.71 49.47 5.27
CA GLN A 697 -41.03 50.33 6.25
C GLN A 697 -40.33 49.48 7.32
N ARG A 698 -41.04 48.48 7.89
CA ARG A 698 -40.49 47.49 8.84
C ARG A 698 -39.23 46.82 8.27
N ASN A 699 -39.32 46.28 7.06
CA ASN A 699 -38.23 45.57 6.40
C ASN A 699 -37.05 46.49 6.03
N THR A 700 -37.28 47.80 5.82
CA THR A 700 -36.18 48.77 5.59
C THR A 700 -35.39 49.00 6.88
N VAL A 701 -36.08 49.14 8.02
CA VAL A 701 -35.45 49.26 9.35
C VAL A 701 -34.74 47.97 9.72
N MET A 702 -35.44 46.83 9.64
CA MET A 702 -34.89 45.51 9.96
C MET A 702 -33.72 45.14 9.04
N SER A 703 -33.75 45.45 7.74
CA SER A 703 -32.61 45.19 6.84
C SER A 703 -31.37 46.01 7.21
N LYS A 704 -31.53 47.24 7.71
CA LYS A 704 -30.40 48.05 8.21
C LYS A 704 -29.78 47.41 9.45
N TYR A 705 -30.58 47.14 10.48
CA TYR A 705 -30.06 46.59 11.74
C TYR A 705 -29.62 45.12 11.63
N LYS A 706 -30.26 44.31 10.76
CA LYS A 706 -29.78 42.97 10.42
C LYS A 706 -28.40 43.00 9.75
N ARG A 707 -28.08 44.04 8.97
CA ARG A 707 -26.74 44.22 8.41
C ARG A 707 -25.71 44.57 9.50
N VAL A 708 -26.07 45.46 10.43
CA VAL A 708 -25.22 45.79 11.58
C VAL A 708 -24.96 44.53 12.42
N TYR A 709 -26.02 43.80 12.78
CA TYR A 709 -25.92 42.55 13.55
C TYR A 709 -25.17 41.43 12.81
N GLN A 710 -25.32 41.31 11.48
CA GLN A 710 -24.48 40.40 10.68
C GLN A 710 -23.01 40.82 10.76
N SER A 711 -22.68 42.10 10.56
CA SER A 711 -21.31 42.60 10.68
C SER A 711 -20.74 42.50 12.10
N PHE A 712 -21.58 42.49 13.14
CA PHE A 712 -21.18 42.16 14.51
C PHE A 712 -20.75 40.68 14.65
N HIS A 713 -21.57 39.74 14.13
CA HIS A 713 -21.21 38.31 14.09
C HIS A 713 -20.00 38.03 13.20
N ASP A 714 -19.88 38.71 12.05
CA ASP A 714 -18.72 38.61 11.15
C ASP A 714 -17.44 39.15 11.81
N LEU A 715 -17.56 40.18 12.66
CA LEU A 715 -16.44 40.72 13.45
C LEU A 715 -16.04 39.80 14.59
N ILE A 716 -16.98 39.22 15.34
CA ILE A 716 -16.69 38.22 16.39
C ILE A 716 -16.00 37.01 15.76
N ALA A 717 -16.62 36.39 14.75
CA ALA A 717 -16.02 35.26 14.04
C ALA A 717 -14.74 35.63 13.27
N GLY A 718 -14.46 36.91 13.03
CA GLY A 718 -13.18 37.41 12.52
C GLY A 718 -12.10 37.48 13.61
N LEU A 719 -12.45 38.05 14.76
CA LEU A 719 -11.59 38.22 15.93
C LEU A 719 -11.22 36.87 16.58
N ASP A 720 -12.17 35.95 16.71
CA ASP A 720 -11.94 34.62 17.28
C ASP A 720 -10.89 33.87 16.45
N ARG A 721 -11.06 33.82 15.12
CA ARG A 721 -10.08 33.23 14.20
C ARG A 721 -8.71 33.94 14.22
N ALA A 722 -8.67 35.24 14.48
CA ALA A 722 -7.43 35.97 14.65
C ALA A 722 -6.73 35.61 15.98
N GLN A 723 -7.48 35.44 17.08
CA GLN A 723 -6.95 35.00 18.37
C GLN A 723 -6.47 33.54 18.34
N GLU A 724 -7.19 32.66 17.63
CA GLU A 724 -6.75 31.29 17.33
C GLU A 724 -5.44 31.31 16.53
N PHE A 725 -5.41 32.03 15.39
CA PHE A 725 -4.20 32.16 14.56
C PHE A 725 -3.00 32.69 15.33
N TYR A 726 -3.14 33.77 16.11
CA TYR A 726 -2.03 34.31 16.88
C TYR A 726 -1.62 33.40 18.06
N THR A 727 -2.53 32.59 18.60
CA THR A 727 -2.19 31.57 19.60
C THR A 727 -1.38 30.42 19.00
N GLU A 728 -1.81 29.86 17.86
CA GLU A 728 -1.05 28.83 17.14
C GLU A 728 0.30 29.36 16.61
N MET A 729 0.33 30.60 16.13
CA MET A 729 1.55 31.27 15.67
C MET A 729 2.53 31.52 16.84
N ARG A 730 2.03 31.85 18.04
CA ARG A 730 2.85 31.99 19.25
C ARG A 730 3.49 30.65 19.63
N GLU A 731 2.71 29.56 19.71
CA GLU A 731 3.24 28.23 20.05
C GLU A 731 4.26 27.71 19.03
N THR A 732 3.99 27.89 17.74
CA THR A 732 4.93 27.47 16.67
C THR A 732 6.21 28.31 16.63
N VAL A 733 6.14 29.62 16.91
CA VAL A 733 7.30 30.50 17.01
C VAL A 733 8.11 30.27 18.28
N GLU A 734 7.48 29.96 19.42
CA GLU A 734 8.19 29.54 20.65
C GLU A 734 8.92 28.20 20.44
N SER A 735 8.29 27.25 19.75
CA SER A 735 8.93 26.00 19.34
C SER A 735 10.13 26.24 18.43
N LEU A 736 10.01 27.14 17.44
CA LEU A 736 11.11 27.56 16.58
C LEU A 736 12.25 28.23 17.35
N GLN A 737 11.95 29.14 18.29
CA GLN A 737 12.94 29.77 19.16
C GLN A 737 13.68 28.71 19.97
N LYS A 738 12.98 27.76 20.58
CA LYS A 738 13.59 26.66 21.36
C LYS A 738 14.51 25.78 20.50
N ASN A 739 14.16 25.56 19.25
CA ASN A 739 15.02 24.87 18.27
C ASN A 739 16.26 25.71 17.92
N VAL A 740 16.11 27.02 17.70
CA VAL A 740 17.21 27.97 17.47
C VAL A 740 18.15 28.02 18.68
N GLU A 741 17.64 28.12 19.89
CA GLU A 741 18.42 28.12 21.13
C GLU A 741 19.15 26.80 21.35
N THR A 742 18.50 25.68 21.11
CA THR A 742 19.12 24.34 21.19
C THR A 742 20.25 24.22 20.17
N PHE A 743 20.05 24.67 18.93
CA PHE A 743 21.09 24.73 17.90
C PHE A 743 22.27 25.62 18.35
N VAL A 744 22.01 26.88 18.73
CA VAL A 744 23.04 27.85 19.14
C VAL A 744 23.82 27.37 20.38
N ASN A 745 23.16 26.72 21.35
CA ASN A 745 23.83 26.18 22.54
C ASN A 745 24.70 24.96 22.21
N ASN A 746 24.21 24.03 21.37
CA ASN A 746 25.02 22.90 20.89
C ASN A 746 26.25 23.38 20.10
N ARG A 747 26.08 24.40 19.25
CA ARG A 747 27.16 25.04 18.48
C ARG A 747 28.19 25.77 19.33
N ARG A 748 27.74 26.47 20.38
CA ARG A 748 28.63 27.09 21.39
C ARG A 748 29.38 26.04 22.20
N SER A 749 28.76 24.89 22.52
CA SER A 749 29.43 23.76 23.17
C SER A 749 30.50 23.12 22.28
N GLU A 750 30.17 22.84 21.01
CA GLU A 750 31.12 22.35 20.00
C GLU A 750 32.32 23.30 19.85
N GLY A 751 32.06 24.61 19.66
CA GLY A 751 33.10 25.63 19.55
C GLY A 751 33.93 25.78 20.82
N GLY A 752 33.32 25.70 22.01
CA GLY A 752 34.02 25.74 23.29
C GLY A 752 34.94 24.53 23.52
N GLN A 753 34.49 23.33 23.12
CA GLN A 753 35.32 22.13 23.15
C GLN A 753 36.49 22.18 22.16
N LEU A 754 36.27 22.74 20.97
CA LEU A 754 37.35 22.97 19.98
C LEU A 754 38.35 24.01 20.49
N LEU A 755 37.87 25.14 21.02
CA LEU A 755 38.71 26.17 21.63
C LEU A 755 39.58 25.59 22.75
N SER A 756 38.99 24.81 23.66
CA SER A 756 39.73 24.16 24.75
C SER A 756 40.79 23.18 24.24
N LYS A 757 40.49 22.39 23.20
CA LYS A 757 41.47 21.48 22.55
C LYS A 757 42.62 22.25 21.89
N ILE A 758 42.33 23.37 21.22
CA ILE A 758 43.34 24.24 20.60
C ILE A 758 44.24 24.86 21.68
N GLU A 759 43.66 25.39 22.75
CA GLU A 759 44.41 26.02 23.85
C GLU A 759 45.25 25.00 24.63
N GLN A 760 44.73 23.79 24.88
CA GLN A 760 45.51 22.67 25.42
C GLN A 760 46.67 22.28 24.51
N SER A 761 46.43 22.08 23.21
CA SER A 761 47.47 21.74 22.23
C SER A 761 48.56 22.82 22.17
N LYS A 762 48.17 24.09 22.21
CA LYS A 762 49.09 25.24 22.20
C LYS A 762 49.90 25.35 23.49
N SER A 763 49.28 25.09 24.65
CA SER A 763 49.98 25.06 25.95
C SER A 763 51.00 23.91 26.04
N GLN A 764 50.68 22.73 25.51
CA GLN A 764 51.62 21.61 25.38
C GLN A 764 52.75 21.90 24.39
N GLY A 765 52.48 22.64 23.31
CA GLY A 765 53.52 23.15 22.41
C GLY A 765 54.52 24.06 23.14
N PHE A 766 54.03 24.98 23.98
CA PHE A 766 54.90 25.84 24.80
C PHE A 766 55.70 25.07 25.87
N SER A 767 55.11 24.08 26.55
CA SER A 767 55.86 23.28 27.52
C SER A 767 56.93 22.41 26.85
N ALA A 768 56.59 21.75 25.74
CA ALA A 768 57.55 20.94 24.97
C ALA A 768 58.71 21.78 24.40
N GLN A 769 58.47 23.05 24.03
CA GLN A 769 59.51 23.96 23.58
C GLN A 769 60.42 24.42 24.75
N ALA A 770 59.85 24.69 25.93
CA ALA A 770 60.63 25.00 27.14
C ALA A 770 61.49 23.81 27.60
N ASP A 771 60.94 22.59 27.57
CA ASP A 771 61.68 21.36 27.87
C ASP A 771 62.82 21.15 26.85
N GLN A 772 62.58 21.32 25.54
CA GLN A 772 63.64 21.21 24.53
C GLN A 772 64.76 22.25 24.69
N GLU A 773 64.44 23.47 25.11
CA GLU A 773 65.44 24.51 25.38
C GLU A 773 66.27 24.18 26.62
N GLN A 774 65.64 23.64 27.68
CA GLN A 774 66.33 23.14 28.86
C GLN A 774 67.17 21.87 28.57
N GLN A 775 66.71 21.00 27.65
CA GLN A 775 67.48 19.84 27.16
C GLN A 775 68.72 20.28 26.36
N ARG A 776 68.57 21.27 25.46
CA ARG A 776 69.69 21.85 24.69
C ARG A 776 70.75 22.47 25.59
N LEU A 777 70.32 23.17 26.65
CA LEU A 777 71.24 23.78 27.61
C LEU A 777 72.04 22.73 28.40
N LYS A 778 71.47 21.53 28.62
CA LYS A 778 72.17 20.37 29.21
C LYS A 778 73.15 19.72 28.23
N ASP A 779 72.74 19.37 27.01
CA ASP A 779 73.62 18.74 26.00
C ASP A 779 74.83 19.63 25.63
N LEU A 780 74.67 20.96 25.69
CA LEU A 780 75.79 21.90 25.54
C LEU A 780 76.81 21.82 26.70
N MET A 781 76.33 21.55 27.92
CA MET A 781 77.15 21.44 29.14
C MET A 781 77.85 20.08 29.24
N GLU A 782 77.13 19.01 28.86
CA GLU A 782 77.61 17.62 28.91
C GLU A 782 78.78 17.36 27.95
N ARG A 783 78.83 18.09 26.82
CA ARG A 783 79.91 18.03 25.82
C ARG A 783 81.23 18.70 26.24
N MET A 784 81.34 19.26 27.45
CA MET A 784 82.55 19.96 27.92
C MET A 784 83.22 19.33 29.15
N SER A 785 82.92 18.08 29.51
CA SER A 785 83.51 17.43 30.70
C SER A 785 84.09 16.03 30.41
N MET A 786 85.16 15.68 31.13
CA MET A 786 85.75 14.33 31.18
C MET A 786 85.99 13.92 32.65
N ASP A 787 85.57 12.69 32.96
CA ASP A 787 85.75 11.94 34.22
C ASP A 787 87.23 11.43 34.41
N PRO A 788 87.64 10.72 35.50
CA PRO A 788 86.92 10.32 36.74
C PRO A 788 87.69 10.49 38.08
N SER A 789 87.05 10.22 39.24
CA SER A 789 87.59 9.50 40.46
C SER A 789 86.97 9.91 41.83
N GLY A 790 86.80 8.94 42.75
CA GLY A 790 87.02 9.13 44.22
C GLY A 790 85.83 9.14 45.21
N SER A 791 85.86 8.27 46.24
CA SER A 791 84.95 8.23 47.43
C SER A 791 85.71 8.58 48.73
N PRO A 792 85.09 8.98 49.89
CA PRO A 792 84.69 8.03 50.96
C PRO A 792 83.68 8.48 52.11
N VAL A 793 83.21 7.51 52.96
CA VAL A 793 82.70 7.56 54.39
C VAL A 793 81.57 8.55 54.87
N SER A 794 81.05 8.54 56.14
CA SER A 794 80.46 7.49 57.03
C SER A 794 79.89 8.05 58.40
N SER A 795 79.15 7.25 59.19
CA SER A 795 78.68 7.41 60.61
C SER A 795 77.54 8.42 60.95
N GLY A 796 76.69 8.26 61.99
CA GLY A 796 76.39 7.11 62.88
C GLY A 796 75.47 7.40 64.13
N SER A 797 74.91 6.33 64.77
CA SER A 797 74.24 6.25 66.11
C SER A 797 72.77 6.71 66.31
N GLY A 798 72.01 6.23 67.35
CA GLY A 798 70.71 6.88 67.68
C GLY A 798 69.72 6.42 68.81
N ASN A 799 69.30 5.15 68.97
CA ASN A 799 68.44 4.61 70.08
C ASN A 799 66.96 5.14 70.35
N LYS A 800 65.97 4.23 70.18
CA LYS A 800 64.75 3.93 71.02
C LYS A 800 63.53 4.87 71.25
N LYS A 801 62.34 4.28 70.96
CA LYS A 801 60.98 4.35 71.60
C LYS A 801 59.94 5.45 71.22
N GLN A 802 59.07 5.06 70.25
CA GLN A 802 57.60 5.28 70.14
C GLN A 802 56.95 6.70 70.14
N PRO A 803 55.83 6.90 69.43
CA PRO A 803 55.40 6.29 68.16
C PRO A 803 54.85 7.33 67.16
N GLN A 804 55.61 7.63 66.10
CA GLN A 804 55.20 8.52 65.00
C GLN A 804 55.72 7.94 63.66
N ARG A 805 54.91 7.93 62.59
CA ARG A 805 55.28 7.39 61.26
C ARG A 805 54.46 8.01 60.10
N PRO A 806 54.97 7.97 58.84
CA PRO A 806 55.14 9.23 58.09
C PRO A 806 54.87 9.12 56.56
N PRO A 807 55.13 10.19 55.77
CA PRO A 807 55.52 10.11 54.35
C PRO A 807 57.04 9.82 54.20
N PRO A 808 57.68 9.72 53.00
CA PRO A 808 57.19 9.61 51.61
C PRO A 808 57.86 8.45 50.79
N LEU A 809 57.71 8.50 49.46
CA LEU A 809 58.64 7.99 48.40
C LEU A 809 58.78 6.48 48.12
N SER A 810 59.60 6.16 47.11
CA SER A 810 59.40 5.08 46.12
C SER A 810 60.61 4.13 45.95
N SER A 811 60.48 3.19 45.00
CA SER A 811 61.50 2.32 44.36
C SER A 811 61.65 0.88 44.91
N ALA A 812 62.42 0.05 44.20
CA ALA A 812 62.35 -1.42 44.23
C ALA A 812 63.75 -2.06 44.08
N SER A 813 63.86 -3.39 44.31
CA SER A 813 64.59 -4.38 43.47
C SER A 813 65.20 -5.60 44.22
N MET A 814 65.02 -6.77 43.61
CA MET A 814 65.98 -7.89 43.36
C MET A 814 66.63 -8.78 44.47
N GLN A 815 66.40 -10.10 44.26
CA GLN A 815 67.36 -11.23 44.27
C GLN A 815 67.74 -12.00 45.58
N ALA A 816 68.33 -13.18 45.33
CA ALA A 816 68.85 -14.26 46.20
C ALA A 816 67.94 -15.51 46.44
N PRO A 817 68.49 -16.75 46.58
CA PRO A 817 67.79 -17.99 46.13
C PRO A 817 67.82 -19.23 47.07
N SER A 818 67.02 -20.28 46.76
CA SER A 818 67.37 -21.73 46.94
C SER A 818 66.23 -22.68 46.50
N TYR A 819 66.51 -24.00 46.50
CA TYR A 819 65.76 -25.15 45.92
C TYR A 819 65.28 -26.14 47.03
N PRO A 820 64.48 -27.22 46.79
CA PRO A 820 64.20 -27.91 45.51
C PRO A 820 62.74 -28.33 45.18
N ALA A 821 62.59 -28.84 43.94
CA ALA A 821 61.64 -29.82 43.36
C ALA A 821 60.34 -30.24 44.11
N SER A 822 59.20 -30.49 43.45
CA SER A 822 58.90 -30.77 42.01
C SER A 822 57.41 -30.50 41.69
N SER A 823 56.97 -30.15 40.46
CA SER A 823 57.69 -30.05 39.16
C SER A 823 57.28 -28.87 38.23
N ASN A 824 56.46 -29.10 37.19
CA ASN A 824 56.45 -28.36 35.89
C ASN A 824 55.09 -28.60 35.12
N THR A 825 54.72 -28.11 33.92
CA THR A 825 55.46 -27.65 32.70
C THR A 825 54.83 -26.45 31.91
N HIS A 826 55.60 -25.35 31.82
CA HIS A 826 56.01 -24.65 30.57
C HIS A 826 55.05 -23.71 29.75
N PRO A 827 55.60 -22.73 28.94
CA PRO A 827 55.04 -21.37 28.84
C PRO A 827 55.01 -20.67 27.43
N ALA A 828 54.76 -19.34 27.41
CA ALA A 828 55.12 -18.31 26.38
C ALA A 828 54.18 -18.18 25.13
N LEU A 829 54.03 -17.05 24.40
CA LEU A 829 54.46 -15.63 24.55
C LEU A 829 53.66 -14.65 23.62
N TYR A 830 53.73 -13.34 23.91
CA TYR A 830 53.53 -12.15 23.02
C TYR A 830 52.12 -11.55 22.75
N ASN A 831 52.11 -10.38 22.06
CA ASN A 831 51.22 -9.22 22.24
C ASN A 831 50.86 -8.51 20.91
N PRO A 832 49.74 -7.75 20.86
CA PRO A 832 49.68 -6.54 20.02
C PRO A 832 49.07 -5.30 20.73
N ALA A 833 49.58 -4.11 20.42
CA ALA A 833 49.02 -2.82 20.88
C ALA A 833 49.24 -1.70 19.85
N ALA A 834 48.28 -0.77 19.79
CA ALA A 834 48.32 0.63 19.29
C ALA A 834 48.87 0.95 17.87
N SER A 835 48.05 1.63 17.08
CA SER A 835 48.45 2.47 15.92
C SER A 835 49.21 3.73 16.38
N PRO A 836 50.10 4.30 15.55
CA PRO A 836 49.85 5.66 14.99
C PRO A 836 50.42 5.80 13.52
N PRO A 837 50.74 7.00 12.96
CA PRO A 837 49.73 7.93 12.41
C PRO A 837 50.07 8.58 11.02
N VAL A 838 49.04 9.18 10.39
CA VAL A 838 49.06 10.50 9.70
C VAL A 838 50.02 10.75 8.47
N THR A 839 49.41 10.72 7.27
CA THR A 839 49.71 11.58 6.08
C THR A 839 50.98 11.23 5.22
N PRO A 840 51.35 11.94 4.11
CA PRO A 840 51.21 11.30 2.79
C PRO A 840 52.40 11.49 1.79
N ARG A 841 52.17 11.02 0.55
CA ARG A 841 52.82 11.40 -0.73
C ARG A 841 54.06 10.59 -1.19
N TYR A 842 54.14 10.43 -2.51
CA TYR A 842 55.08 9.57 -3.25
C TYR A 842 56.50 10.16 -3.43
N PRO A 843 57.51 9.30 -3.60
CA PRO A 843 58.66 9.55 -4.48
C PRO A 843 58.48 8.89 -5.87
N ILE A 844 59.08 9.47 -6.92
CA ILE A 844 59.19 8.88 -8.27
C ILE A 844 60.61 9.08 -8.81
N THR A 845 61.24 8.00 -9.27
CA THR A 845 62.41 7.96 -10.18
C THR A 845 62.37 6.64 -10.96
N SER A 846 62.86 6.54 -12.20
CA SER A 846 63.14 7.53 -13.27
C SER A 846 63.17 6.74 -14.61
N ALA A 847 63.22 7.31 -15.81
CA ALA A 847 63.33 8.69 -16.31
C ALA A 847 62.37 8.84 -17.53
N ALA A 848 62.40 9.80 -18.45
CA ALA A 848 63.26 10.95 -18.77
C ALA A 848 62.38 11.99 -19.56
N SER A 849 62.84 13.07 -20.22
CA SER A 849 64.15 13.72 -20.45
C SER A 849 63.90 15.15 -20.94
N ASN A 850 64.82 16.10 -20.65
CA ASN A 850 64.91 17.45 -21.24
C ASN A 850 63.71 18.41 -20.93
N GLN A 851 63.92 19.47 -20.12
CA GLN A 851 64.52 20.78 -20.46
C GLN A 851 63.59 21.70 -21.30
N THR A 852 63.47 23.02 -21.07
CA THR A 852 64.14 23.91 -20.08
C THR A 852 63.31 25.19 -19.78
N TYR A 853 63.52 25.75 -18.58
CA TYR A 853 63.06 27.02 -17.98
C TYR A 853 62.57 28.19 -18.88
N MET A 854 61.50 28.92 -18.47
CA MET A 854 61.58 30.24 -17.76
C MET A 854 60.20 30.90 -17.47
N THR A 855 60.21 32.00 -16.70
CA THR A 855 59.11 32.80 -16.13
C THR A 855 59.08 34.23 -16.72
N PRO A 856 58.21 35.20 -16.30
CA PRO A 856 56.75 35.19 -16.03
C PRO A 856 56.01 36.44 -16.65
N SER A 857 54.73 36.63 -16.27
CA SER A 857 54.04 37.94 -16.01
C SER A 857 53.03 38.58 -17.01
N GLN A 858 51.92 39.02 -16.40
CA GLN A 858 51.12 40.26 -16.55
C GLN A 858 50.46 40.76 -17.88
N GLN A 859 49.12 40.91 -17.78
CA GLN A 859 48.29 42.11 -18.10
C GLN A 859 47.81 42.50 -19.54
N ALA A 860 46.56 43.01 -19.53
CA ALA A 860 45.97 44.11 -20.32
C ALA A 860 45.48 43.94 -21.78
N HIS A 861 44.14 43.90 -21.90
CA HIS A 861 43.25 44.74 -22.74
C HIS A 861 43.57 45.16 -24.20
N GLN A 862 42.56 44.94 -25.06
CA GLN A 862 42.11 45.80 -26.19
C GLN A 862 43.10 45.99 -27.37
N SER A 863 42.67 46.29 -28.61
CA SER A 863 41.42 46.09 -29.39
C SER A 863 41.72 46.57 -30.83
N TYR A 864 41.04 46.08 -31.88
CA TYR A 864 40.52 46.88 -33.02
C TYR A 864 39.83 46.00 -34.09
N GLN A 865 39.45 46.58 -35.22
CA GLN A 865 38.35 46.15 -36.09
C GLN A 865 38.76 45.38 -37.37
N GLN A 866 37.78 44.61 -37.85
CA GLN A 866 37.38 44.28 -39.24
C GLN A 866 38.13 44.97 -40.43
N PRO A 867 38.18 44.30 -41.61
CA PRO A 867 37.04 44.40 -42.53
C PRO A 867 36.63 43.11 -43.29
N SER A 868 35.59 43.24 -44.12
CA SER A 868 34.97 42.25 -45.03
C SER A 868 35.78 42.00 -46.34
N ASN A 869 35.42 41.20 -47.35
CA ASN A 869 34.21 40.42 -47.70
C ASN A 869 34.57 39.34 -48.76
N GLY A 870 33.77 38.28 -48.99
CA GLY A 870 34.03 37.34 -50.11
C GLY A 870 33.04 36.17 -50.31
N TYR A 871 32.61 35.93 -51.55
CA TYR A 871 31.63 34.91 -51.96
C TYR A 871 32.26 33.52 -52.28
N GLY A 872 31.52 32.41 -52.08
CA GLY A 872 31.77 31.14 -52.80
C GLY A 872 31.40 29.81 -52.11
N GLN A 873 30.67 28.94 -52.81
CA GLN A 873 30.45 27.50 -52.54
C GLN A 873 31.39 26.64 -53.43
N PRO A 874 31.45 25.27 -53.36
CA PRO A 874 31.20 24.28 -52.29
C PRO A 874 32.48 23.36 -52.15
N PRO A 875 32.50 22.00 -52.07
CA PRO A 875 31.64 20.95 -51.49
C PRO A 875 32.37 19.98 -50.50
N GLN A 876 31.72 18.90 -50.03
CA GLN A 876 32.35 17.74 -49.35
C GLN A 876 32.75 16.62 -50.34
N PRO A 877 33.79 15.82 -50.01
CA PRO A 877 33.68 14.35 -49.92
C PRO A 877 34.68 13.74 -48.88
N PRO A 878 35.05 12.43 -48.82
CA PRO A 878 34.45 11.20 -49.39
C PRO A 878 34.20 10.06 -48.37
N ARG A 879 33.53 8.98 -48.80
CA ARG A 879 33.64 7.62 -48.22
C ARG A 879 33.69 6.58 -49.37
N ARG A 880 34.37 5.46 -49.17
CA ARG A 880 34.57 4.32 -50.11
C ARG A 880 34.65 3.03 -49.29
N GLU A 881 34.27 1.84 -49.74
CA GLU A 881 33.47 1.32 -50.88
C GLU A 881 32.90 -0.06 -50.36
N SER A 882 32.23 -1.03 -51.01
CA SER A 882 31.77 -1.41 -52.37
C SER A 882 30.61 -2.44 -52.17
N TYR A 883 29.90 -3.04 -53.13
CA TYR A 883 29.91 -3.03 -54.60
C TYR A 883 28.53 -3.43 -55.22
N SER A 884 28.55 -3.79 -56.49
CA SER A 884 27.57 -4.35 -57.46
C SER A 884 26.91 -5.72 -57.12
N THR A 885 25.75 -6.15 -57.67
CA THR A 885 24.82 -5.57 -58.67
C THR A 885 23.47 -6.34 -58.81
N ALA A 886 22.47 -5.67 -59.42
CA ALA A 886 21.35 -6.19 -60.23
C ALA A 886 20.13 -6.84 -59.53
N ALA A 887 19.00 -6.89 -60.27
CA ALA A 887 17.64 -7.16 -59.77
C ALA A 887 16.73 -7.80 -60.85
N SER A 888 15.57 -8.36 -60.47
CA SER A 888 14.29 -8.39 -61.24
C SER A 888 13.23 -9.32 -60.63
N SER A 889 11.94 -8.90 -60.58
CA SER A 889 10.75 -9.78 -60.74
C SER A 889 9.41 -9.01 -60.71
N TYR A 890 8.36 -9.57 -61.33
CA TYR A 890 6.95 -9.11 -61.35
C TYR A 890 6.01 -10.36 -61.24
N HIS A 891 4.69 -10.15 -61.02
CA HIS A 891 3.54 -11.10 -60.91
C HIS A 891 3.43 -12.25 -61.98
N PRO A 892 2.51 -13.28 -61.90
CA PRO A 892 1.22 -13.41 -61.15
C PRO A 892 0.74 -14.82 -60.60
N SER A 893 -0.41 -14.82 -59.87
CA SER A 893 -1.58 -15.78 -59.79
C SER A 893 -1.52 -17.34 -59.67
N HIS A 894 -2.30 -17.90 -58.70
CA HIS A 894 -3.19 -19.13 -58.60
C HIS A 894 -2.96 -20.43 -59.44
N PRO A 895 -3.30 -21.68 -58.95
CA PRO A 895 -4.67 -22.18 -58.56
C PRO A 895 -4.66 -23.32 -57.44
N SER A 896 -5.64 -24.18 -57.05
CA SER A 896 -7.12 -24.29 -56.92
C SER A 896 -7.58 -25.68 -56.33
N HIS A 897 -8.46 -25.73 -55.31
CA HIS A 897 -9.56 -26.72 -55.03
C HIS A 897 -9.29 -28.27 -54.87
N PRO A 898 -10.27 -29.16 -54.48
CA PRO A 898 -11.76 -29.02 -54.41
C PRO A 898 -12.52 -29.55 -53.15
N SER A 899 -13.84 -29.28 -53.09
CA SER A 899 -14.88 -30.08 -52.40
C SER A 899 -16.31 -29.72 -52.93
N HIS A 900 -17.37 -30.47 -52.58
CA HIS A 900 -18.58 -30.67 -53.42
C HIS A 900 -19.79 -29.74 -53.24
N HIS A 901 -20.68 -29.73 -54.26
CA HIS A 901 -22.02 -29.13 -54.31
C HIS A 901 -23.16 -30.14 -54.06
N TYR A 902 -24.34 -29.65 -53.65
CA TYR A 902 -25.67 -30.05 -54.19
C TYR A 902 -26.72 -28.93 -53.97
N ASN A 903 -27.88 -29.01 -54.63
CA ASN A 903 -28.89 -27.94 -54.85
C ASN A 903 -30.29 -28.61 -55.11
N PRO A 904 -31.44 -27.92 -55.34
CA PRO A 904 -31.96 -26.58 -54.97
C PRO A 904 -33.42 -26.64 -54.37
N VAL A 905 -34.16 -25.51 -54.31
CA VAL A 905 -35.63 -25.28 -54.55
C VAL A 905 -36.21 -24.10 -53.71
N SER A 906 -37.21 -23.38 -54.25
CA SER A 906 -37.95 -22.22 -53.67
C SER A 906 -39.42 -22.25 -54.16
N PRO A 907 -40.31 -21.25 -53.91
CA PRO A 907 -40.38 -20.16 -52.91
C PRO A 907 -41.64 -20.42 -52.00
N PRO A 908 -42.54 -19.48 -51.58
CA PRO A 908 -42.53 -18.02 -51.34
C PRO A 908 -42.82 -17.73 -49.83
N ALA A 909 -43.50 -16.70 -49.28
CA ALA A 909 -44.27 -15.54 -49.76
C ALA A 909 -44.41 -14.43 -48.68
N HIS A 910 -45.02 -13.27 -49.04
CA HIS A 910 -45.60 -12.20 -48.19
C HIS A 910 -44.73 -11.56 -47.08
N GLN A 911 -44.15 -10.36 -47.32
CA GLN A 911 -44.72 -9.00 -47.16
C GLN A 911 -44.60 -8.46 -45.70
N GLN A 912 -44.14 -7.23 -45.38
CA GLN A 912 -43.85 -6.00 -46.16
C GLN A 912 -42.87 -5.02 -45.41
N TYR A 913 -42.12 -4.19 -46.17
CA TYR A 913 -41.55 -2.83 -45.84
C TYR A 913 -40.54 -2.64 -44.66
N PHE A 914 -39.53 -1.76 -44.70
CA PHE A 914 -38.84 -1.02 -45.81
C PHE A 914 -37.47 -0.46 -45.34
N SER A 915 -36.60 -0.01 -46.26
CA SER A 915 -35.30 0.66 -46.02
C SER A 915 -34.81 1.42 -47.29
N PRO A 916 -33.74 2.26 -47.28
CA PRO A 916 -33.55 3.36 -48.26
C PRO A 916 -32.89 2.95 -49.60
N PRO A 917 -32.79 3.87 -50.58
CA PRO A 917 -31.52 4.12 -51.29
C PRO A 917 -31.29 5.62 -51.73
N PRO A 918 -30.27 5.98 -52.56
CA PRO A 918 -29.67 7.34 -52.56
C PRO A 918 -29.53 8.11 -53.91
N SER A 919 -29.04 9.36 -53.82
CA SER A 919 -28.15 10.12 -54.76
C SER A 919 -28.36 10.14 -56.30
N GLN A 920 -28.53 11.34 -56.90
CA GLN A 920 -27.50 12.03 -57.75
C GLN A 920 -28.01 13.34 -58.44
N ALA A 921 -27.05 14.08 -59.03
CA ALA A 921 -27.02 15.46 -59.51
C ALA A 921 -28.01 15.94 -60.61
N HIS A 922 -28.15 17.28 -60.76
CA HIS A 922 -27.86 18.03 -62.01
C HIS A 922 -27.71 19.57 -61.79
N GLN A 923 -27.45 20.35 -62.85
CA GLN A 923 -26.89 21.72 -62.84
C GLN A 923 -27.89 22.84 -63.25
N SER A 924 -27.63 24.11 -62.89
CA SER A 924 -27.86 25.27 -63.81
C SER A 924 -27.11 26.57 -63.44
N TRP A 925 -26.39 27.11 -64.44
CA TRP A 925 -25.97 28.48 -64.79
C TRP A 925 -26.12 29.73 -63.88
N GLY A 926 -25.03 30.52 -63.80
CA GLY A 926 -25.04 31.93 -64.25
C GLY A 926 -24.52 33.03 -63.31
N GLY A 927 -23.40 33.71 -63.64
CA GLY A 927 -22.96 34.96 -62.98
C GLY A 927 -21.48 35.37 -63.17
N GLN A 928 -21.22 36.50 -63.84
CA GLN A 928 -19.92 37.15 -64.07
C GLN A 928 -19.76 38.42 -63.18
N SER A 929 -18.61 39.10 -63.02
CA SER A 929 -17.16 38.78 -63.03
C SER A 929 -16.34 40.06 -62.70
N LEU A 930 -15.07 39.93 -62.27
CA LEU A 930 -13.99 40.96 -62.29
C LEU A 930 -14.18 42.24 -61.40
N GLN A 931 -13.21 43.17 -61.27
CA GLN A 931 -11.81 43.10 -60.76
C GLN A 931 -11.12 44.49 -60.85
N SER A 932 -10.55 45.03 -59.77
CA SER A 932 -9.42 46.00 -59.78
C SER A 932 -8.93 46.39 -58.36
N LEU A 933 -7.78 47.07 -58.26
CA LEU A 933 -7.21 47.68 -57.04
C LEU A 933 -7.20 49.22 -57.17
N GLN A 934 -7.01 49.95 -56.04
CA GLN A 934 -5.85 50.86 -55.80
C GLN A 934 -6.15 52.17 -55.00
N SER A 935 -5.80 52.15 -53.70
CA SER A 935 -5.36 53.21 -52.74
C SER A 935 -5.70 54.72 -52.88
N HIS A 936 -6.08 55.36 -51.75
CA HIS A 936 -5.44 56.53 -51.06
C HIS A 936 -6.36 57.29 -50.04
N HIS A 937 -5.75 58.19 -49.24
CA HIS A 937 -6.25 59.05 -48.13
C HIS A 937 -7.14 60.26 -48.58
N PRO A 938 -7.73 61.17 -47.72
CA PRO A 938 -7.25 61.66 -46.39
C PRO A 938 -8.28 62.13 -45.29
N SER A 939 -7.73 62.57 -44.13
CA SER A 939 -8.08 63.66 -43.14
C SER A 939 -9.48 64.36 -43.08
N GLN A 940 -9.98 65.00 -41.99
CA GLN A 940 -9.39 65.49 -40.70
C GLN A 940 -10.47 65.94 -39.66
N GLN A 941 -10.13 65.98 -38.33
CA GLN A 941 -10.69 66.80 -37.20
C GLN A 941 -12.21 66.75 -36.86
N SER A 942 -12.71 66.91 -35.60
CA SER A 942 -12.19 66.91 -34.20
C SER A 942 -13.43 66.92 -33.23
N SER A 943 -13.44 66.99 -31.88
CA SER A 943 -12.45 67.12 -30.77
C SER A 943 -13.06 66.67 -29.41
N HIS A 944 -12.21 66.45 -28.39
CA HIS A 944 -12.41 66.55 -26.90
C HIS A 944 -13.59 65.88 -26.13
N PRO A 945 -13.43 65.56 -24.81
CA PRO A 945 -12.26 64.98 -24.12
C PRO A 945 -12.57 63.95 -22.97
N GLN A 946 -11.59 63.07 -22.65
CA GLN A 946 -11.37 62.37 -21.35
C GLN A 946 -12.47 61.42 -20.78
N HIS A 947 -12.19 60.37 -19.96
CA HIS A 947 -10.96 59.94 -19.26
C HIS A 947 -10.74 58.38 -19.34
N GLN A 948 -9.48 57.96 -19.25
CA GLN A 948 -8.88 56.62 -18.98
C GLN A 948 -9.73 55.32 -19.02
N PRO A 949 -9.33 54.33 -19.86
CA PRO A 949 -9.68 52.91 -19.71
C PRO A 949 -8.58 52.06 -19.03
N GLN A 950 -8.95 50.84 -18.61
CA GLN A 950 -8.11 49.83 -17.96
C GLN A 950 -7.81 48.68 -18.95
N GLN A 951 -6.55 48.32 -19.21
CA GLN A 951 -6.25 47.11 -20.01
C GLN A 951 -4.86 46.48 -19.78
N GLN A 952 -4.89 45.16 -19.57
CA GLN A 952 -3.91 44.09 -19.86
C GLN A 952 -2.40 44.41 -20.01
N THR A 953 -1.58 43.67 -19.27
CA THR A 953 -0.25 43.21 -19.70
C THR A 953 -0.17 41.69 -19.63
N THR A 954 0.18 41.04 -20.75
CA THR A 954 0.30 39.58 -20.86
C THR A 954 1.77 39.17 -20.84
N PHE A 955 2.16 38.40 -19.82
CA PHE A 955 3.38 37.58 -19.78
C PHE A 955 3.05 36.29 -19.00
N GLY A 956 3.67 35.14 -19.26
CA GLY A 956 4.68 34.84 -20.27
C GLY A 956 5.36 33.52 -19.90
N ASN A 957 5.36 32.53 -20.80
CA ASN A 957 5.75 31.16 -20.46
C ASN A 957 7.25 31.04 -20.10
N THR A 958 7.58 30.76 -18.84
CA THR A 958 8.95 30.44 -18.38
C THR A 958 9.03 28.97 -17.95
N ALA A 959 10.02 28.26 -18.50
CA ALA A 959 10.21 26.84 -18.22
C ALA A 959 10.80 26.60 -16.81
N ILE A 960 10.26 25.62 -16.10
CA ILE A 960 10.76 25.19 -14.78
C ILE A 960 12.06 24.38 -14.98
N PRO A 961 13.14 24.63 -14.21
CA PRO A 961 14.36 23.82 -14.27
C PRO A 961 14.12 22.35 -13.87
N GLN A 962 14.77 21.43 -14.59
CA GLN A 962 14.88 20.02 -14.19
C GLN A 962 15.52 19.91 -12.80
N GLY A 963 14.84 19.23 -11.87
CA GLY A 963 15.32 18.98 -10.50
C GLY A 963 14.60 19.74 -9.37
N TYR A 964 13.54 20.49 -9.65
CA TYR A 964 12.71 21.09 -8.60
C TYR A 964 11.61 20.14 -8.11
N VAL A 965 11.57 19.87 -6.81
CA VAL A 965 10.54 19.08 -6.13
C VAL A 965 9.97 19.92 -4.97
N PRO A 966 8.64 20.11 -4.87
CA PRO A 966 8.05 20.85 -3.75
C PRO A 966 8.15 20.05 -2.44
N PRO A 967 8.27 20.71 -1.27
CA PRO A 967 8.29 20.01 0.01
C PRO A 967 6.94 19.37 0.33
N PRO A 968 6.90 18.22 1.03
CA PRO A 968 5.65 17.62 1.50
C PRO A 968 5.01 18.49 2.61
N PRO A 969 3.68 18.41 2.80
CA PRO A 969 3.01 19.04 3.93
C PRO A 969 3.47 18.42 5.27
N PRO A 970 3.37 19.15 6.39
CA PRO A 970 3.79 18.65 7.70
C PRO A 970 2.92 17.47 8.16
N PRO A 971 3.48 16.49 8.91
CA PRO A 971 2.69 15.41 9.50
C PRO A 971 1.64 15.93 10.48
N GLY A 972 0.42 15.43 10.38
CA GLY A 972 -0.60 15.65 11.41
C GLY A 972 -0.21 15.06 12.77
N PRO A 973 -0.82 15.53 13.88
CA PRO A 973 -0.50 15.03 15.22
C PRO A 973 -0.80 13.54 15.36
N PRO A 974 0.02 12.77 16.10
CA PRO A 974 -0.21 11.34 16.30
C PRO A 974 -1.51 11.11 17.12
N PRO A 975 -2.27 10.04 16.82
CA PRO A 975 -3.46 9.71 17.61
C PRO A 975 -3.06 9.41 19.06
N MET A 976 -3.75 10.02 20.02
CA MET A 976 -3.47 9.80 21.45
C MET A 976 -3.60 8.32 21.82
N HIS A 977 -2.61 7.81 22.57
CA HIS A 977 -2.68 6.47 23.15
C HIS A 977 -3.84 6.36 24.14
N ALA A 978 -4.89 5.65 23.75
CA ALA A 978 -5.90 5.16 24.68
C ALA A 978 -5.24 4.17 25.66
N GLN A 979 -5.04 4.59 26.91
CA GLN A 979 -4.64 3.71 28.00
C GLN A 979 -5.77 2.69 28.30
N PRO A 980 -5.44 1.46 28.71
CA PRO A 980 -6.42 0.38 28.81
C PRO A 980 -7.37 0.61 29.99
N TYR A 981 -8.67 0.47 29.74
CA TYR A 981 -9.69 0.48 30.79
C TYR A 981 -9.73 -0.89 31.50
N GLU A 982 -9.40 -0.94 32.78
CA GLU A 982 -9.37 -2.19 33.55
C GLU A 982 -10.78 -2.78 33.72
N GLN A 983 -10.96 -4.02 33.26
CA GLN A 983 -12.25 -4.70 33.23
C GLN A 983 -12.59 -5.35 34.58
N TYR A 984 -13.03 -4.55 35.56
CA TYR A 984 -13.58 -5.09 36.81
C TYR A 984 -14.96 -5.75 36.59
N GLY A 985 -15.00 -7.08 36.71
CA GLY A 985 -16.24 -7.84 36.65
C GLY A 985 -17.04 -7.79 37.95
N GLN A 986 -18.34 -7.48 37.85
CA GLN A 986 -19.34 -7.72 38.88
C GLN A 986 -20.59 -8.32 38.24
N ALA A 987 -21.18 -9.34 38.88
CA ALA A 987 -22.31 -10.09 38.36
C ALA A 987 -23.46 -10.10 39.37
N TYR A 988 -24.64 -9.65 38.95
CA TYR A 988 -25.89 -9.65 39.71
C TYR A 988 -27.07 -10.02 38.79
N PRO A 989 -28.21 -10.51 39.32
CA PRO A 989 -28.85 -11.70 38.74
C PRO A 989 -30.29 -11.45 38.24
N ALA A 990 -30.89 -12.48 37.64
CA ALA A 990 -32.28 -12.46 37.21
C ALA A 990 -33.28 -12.44 38.39
N GLY A 991 -34.40 -11.72 38.20
CA GLY A 991 -35.59 -11.74 39.06
C GLY A 991 -36.88 -11.70 38.22
N PRO A 992 -38.05 -12.20 38.70
CA PRO A 992 -39.10 -12.69 37.79
C PRO A 992 -40.50 -12.06 37.94
N GLY A 993 -41.33 -12.22 36.89
CA GLY A 993 -42.76 -11.88 36.84
C GLY A 993 -43.08 -10.55 36.14
N GLY A 994 -44.26 -10.34 35.55
CA GLY A 994 -45.43 -11.21 35.37
C GLY A 994 -46.62 -10.44 34.77
N TYR A 995 -47.73 -11.12 34.44
CA TYR A 995 -48.97 -10.59 33.79
C TYR A 995 -48.77 -10.10 32.33
N ALA A 996 -49.75 -10.16 31.41
CA ALA A 996 -51.01 -10.93 31.23
C ALA A 996 -51.45 -10.73 29.76
N ALA A 997 -52.34 -11.46 29.08
CA ALA A 997 -52.95 -12.79 29.14
C ALA A 997 -54.16 -12.77 28.17
N GLN A 998 -54.15 -13.51 27.05
CA GLN A 998 -55.31 -13.92 26.22
C GLN A 998 -54.80 -14.77 25.03
N GLY A 999 -55.39 -15.90 24.62
CA GLY A 999 -56.56 -16.63 25.15
C GLY A 999 -56.68 -18.07 24.59
N ARG A 1000 -57.75 -18.78 25.01
CA ARG A 1000 -58.20 -20.15 24.63
C ARG A 1000 -58.24 -20.37 23.09
N VAL A 1001 -58.15 -21.56 22.47
CA VAL A 1001 -58.49 -22.99 22.75
C VAL A 1001 -57.48 -23.88 21.95
N GLY A 1002 -57.20 -25.18 22.16
CA GLY A 1002 -57.64 -26.22 23.12
C GLY A 1002 -57.97 -27.58 22.43
N SER A 1003 -57.85 -28.72 23.15
CA SER A 1003 -57.98 -30.14 22.68
C SER A 1003 -56.87 -30.62 21.71
N ALA A 1004 -55.95 -31.54 22.06
CA ALA A 1004 -56.09 -32.94 22.52
C ALA A 1004 -56.72 -33.83 21.42
N SER A 1005 -56.22 -35.02 20.99
CA SER A 1005 -55.43 -36.11 21.62
C SER A 1005 -55.25 -37.24 20.54
N LEU A 1006 -54.69 -38.46 20.69
CA LEU A 1006 -54.12 -39.27 21.79
C LEU A 1006 -53.31 -40.47 21.17
N GLN A 1007 -52.28 -40.99 21.86
CA GLN A 1007 -51.62 -42.32 21.70
C GLN A 1007 -50.94 -42.69 20.34
N GLY A 1008 -49.87 -43.51 20.32
CA GLY A 1008 -49.07 -44.02 21.46
C GLY A 1008 -48.07 -45.13 21.07
N GLN A 1009 -47.18 -45.48 22.01
CA GLN A 1009 -46.08 -46.48 21.92
C GLN A 1009 -44.89 -46.06 21.01
N GLN A 1010 -43.62 -46.39 21.31
CA GLN A 1010 -43.08 -47.23 22.39
C GLN A 1010 -41.71 -46.72 22.93
N GLN A 1011 -41.33 -47.24 24.10
CA GLN A 1011 -40.04 -47.10 24.81
C GLN A 1011 -38.87 -47.76 24.02
N GLN A 1012 -37.56 -47.63 24.34
CA GLN A 1012 -36.85 -47.07 25.50
C GLN A 1012 -35.36 -46.81 25.14
N GLN A 1013 -34.67 -45.88 25.85
CA GLN A 1013 -33.23 -45.91 26.27
C GLN A 1013 -32.09 -46.25 25.26
N GLN A 1014 -30.80 -45.91 25.48
CA GLN A 1014 -30.12 -44.81 26.17
C GLN A 1014 -28.66 -44.79 25.65
N GLY A 1015 -28.01 -43.63 25.56
CA GLY A 1015 -26.57 -43.56 25.26
C GLY A 1015 -26.15 -42.26 24.60
N GLY A 1016 -25.26 -41.50 25.25
CA GLY A 1016 -24.72 -40.25 24.71
C GLY A 1016 -23.47 -40.48 23.86
N GLY A 1017 -23.31 -39.69 22.80
CA GLY A 1017 -22.08 -39.57 22.00
C GLY A 1017 -21.59 -38.12 22.01
N GLN A 1018 -20.27 -37.92 22.07
CA GLN A 1018 -19.66 -36.59 22.15
C GLN A 1018 -19.72 -35.87 20.80
N GLY A 1019 -19.88 -34.54 20.83
CA GLY A 1019 -19.75 -33.72 19.63
C GLY A 1019 -18.29 -33.63 19.18
N GLN A 1020 -18.02 -34.04 17.94
CA GLN A 1020 -16.78 -33.72 17.23
C GLN A 1020 -17.05 -32.68 16.14
N GLY A 1021 -16.10 -31.77 15.95
CA GLY A 1021 -16.20 -30.72 14.93
C GLY A 1021 -16.22 -31.30 13.51
N GLY A 1022 -16.99 -30.69 12.62
CA GLY A 1022 -17.12 -31.11 11.23
C GLY A 1022 -15.85 -30.89 10.44
N GLY A 1023 -14.93 -31.85 10.46
CA GLY A 1023 -13.85 -31.94 9.49
C GLY A 1023 -14.43 -32.19 8.09
N GLN A 1024 -14.00 -31.38 7.13
CA GLN A 1024 -14.46 -31.48 5.74
C GLN A 1024 -13.92 -32.80 5.13
N ASP A 1025 -14.81 -33.65 4.61
CA ASP A 1025 -14.42 -34.99 4.17
C ASP A 1025 -13.52 -34.95 2.92
N PRO A 1026 -12.25 -35.43 2.98
CA PRO A 1026 -11.40 -35.56 1.79
C PRO A 1026 -11.94 -36.57 0.76
N TRP A 1027 -12.98 -37.35 1.11
CA TRP A 1027 -13.86 -38.15 0.25
C TRP A 1027 -14.46 -37.39 -0.95
N ALA A 1028 -14.86 -36.13 -0.71
CA ALA A 1028 -15.98 -35.51 -1.43
C ALA A 1028 -15.80 -35.36 -2.95
N GLY A 1029 -14.57 -35.27 -3.44
CA GLY A 1029 -14.27 -35.17 -4.88
C GLY A 1029 -14.49 -36.46 -5.68
N LEU A 1030 -14.60 -37.62 -5.03
CA LEU A 1030 -14.65 -38.94 -5.68
C LEU A 1030 -16.03 -39.60 -5.67
N SER A 1031 -17.01 -39.05 -4.94
CA SER A 1031 -18.40 -39.54 -4.95
C SER A 1031 -19.20 -39.16 -6.20
N GLY A 1032 -18.68 -38.30 -7.07
CA GLY A 1032 -19.36 -37.81 -8.28
C GLY A 1032 -19.30 -38.70 -9.52
N TRP A 1033 -18.62 -39.86 -9.45
CA TRP A 1033 -18.48 -40.80 -10.57
C TRP A 1033 -18.97 -42.20 -10.16
N LYS A 1034 -20.21 -42.53 -10.52
CA LYS A 1034 -20.85 -43.83 -10.24
C LYS A 1034 -21.79 -44.24 -11.37
#